data_AF-A0A3R6E8S3-F1
#
_entry.id   AF-A0A3R6E8S3-F1
#
_cell.length_a   1.000
_cell.length_b   1.000
_cell.length_c   1.000
_cell.angle_alpha   90.00
_cell.angle_beta   90.00
_cell.angle_gamma   90.00
#
_symmetry.space_group_name_H-M   'P 1'
#
loop_
_entity.id
_entity.type
_entity.pdbx_description
1 polymer ?
#
loop_
_entity_poly.entity_id
_entity_poly.type
_entity_poly.pdbx_seq_one_letter_code
_entity_poly.pdbx_strand_id
1 'polypeptide(L)'
;MSPDMKITQVKSNGKSLKNIELPDVMTAIRSGEQARVVNEHRGILSSSMPGDRNIHATDIPVLLFAARFRKKESRIEYQAYNGLVLMDVGNLADREEAVAVKRLASLAPQTMAAFVGSSGKSVKILVPFVLPDGSLPEKRELAELFHAVAYRRAVAFYQAHLQRHIEMGEEASLERGCRHSFDPGLYYNPSATPLIQEQPMQMPAEPTYREVVAKEEDPLLRMMPGYDRSRIVSRFYNACMLDALEKTGGLDEGKEVRPFLTRLAENCFRSGIPEEDVVRWTKISRNLELFEEEIRETIHMVYQLSKCFGKKPVMPAEQLLSIKTDEFMKRRYEFRRNMLAGEVEFRARGSYYIHFAPVTETVLNSIGLNAQAEGLALWDRDVKRYVYSDRVPVFYPLEDYLEYLPEWDGKDHIRALADTLPTANAQWRNLFYIWFLSMTAHWYRREHLHANSSLPLLVGPQGCGKSTWCRNLLPPSLRMYYTDSIDFSNKRDAELILTRFALINIDEFDSVSSAYQSFLKNVLQKPVVNARQPYKRSIQALHRYASFIATCNNYDLLTDPTGSRRFICIEISGTIDNSTSINYEQLYAQAVAALKNGERYWFTSEEEFSTTRNNEVFQQLPVEEQLFLQHFRAARPGEESLELSAIEILQYLQSESGIKLGNKRLTYFGRLLQKNKIPSRRTMKGTCYSVVKVG
;
A
#
# COMPACT_ATOMS: atom_id res chain seq x y z
N MET A 1 -25.59 29.89 5.07
CA MET A 1 -24.89 31.20 5.11
C MET A 1 -25.93 32.31 5.01
N SER A 2 -25.73 33.42 5.72
CA SER A 2 -26.72 34.50 5.83
C SER A 2 -26.87 35.25 4.48
N PRO A 3 -28.10 35.64 4.06
CA PRO A 3 -28.35 36.47 2.88
C PRO A 3 -27.67 37.85 2.89
N ASP A 4 -27.19 38.31 4.06
CA ASP A 4 -26.68 39.66 4.31
C ASP A 4 -25.16 39.69 4.61
N MET A 5 -24.34 39.07 3.75
CA MET A 5 -22.89 39.02 3.94
C MET A 5 -22.19 40.30 3.42
N LYS A 6 -21.71 41.12 4.35
CA LYS A 6 -20.91 42.34 4.06
C LYS A 6 -19.41 42.08 4.03
N ILE A 7 -18.71 42.69 3.08
CA ILE A 7 -17.25 42.75 3.00
C ILE A 7 -16.74 44.19 3.17
N THR A 8 -15.44 44.36 3.43
CA THR A 8 -14.85 45.69 3.60
C THR A 8 -14.28 46.21 2.28
N GLN A 9 -14.71 47.39 1.84
CA GLN A 9 -14.06 48.14 0.77
C GLN A 9 -13.20 49.27 1.36
N VAL A 10 -11.93 49.29 1.02
CA VAL A 10 -10.99 50.38 1.28
C VAL A 10 -11.01 51.32 0.09
N LYS A 11 -11.40 52.58 0.27
CA LYS A 11 -11.42 53.56 -0.84
C LYS A 11 -9.99 53.89 -1.30
N SER A 12 -9.87 54.36 -2.55
CA SER A 12 -8.62 54.71 -3.25
C SER A 12 -7.66 55.60 -2.47
N ASN A 13 -8.17 56.50 -1.63
CA ASN A 13 -7.34 57.36 -0.77
C ASN A 13 -6.71 56.65 0.44
N GLY A 14 -6.95 55.35 0.64
CA GLY A 14 -6.49 54.53 1.78
C GLY A 14 -7.05 54.96 3.14
N LYS A 15 -7.90 56.01 3.18
CA LYS A 15 -8.28 56.72 4.41
C LYS A 15 -9.67 56.37 4.91
N SER A 16 -10.51 55.70 4.11
CA SER A 16 -11.90 55.38 4.49
C SER A 16 -12.29 53.93 4.15
N LEU A 17 -13.02 53.30 5.08
CA LEU A 17 -13.54 51.92 4.99
C LEU A 17 -15.06 51.98 4.85
N LYS A 18 -15.63 51.17 3.96
CA LYS A 18 -17.08 51.00 3.78
C LYS A 18 -17.42 49.51 3.79
N ASN A 19 -18.41 49.12 4.59
CA ASN A 19 -18.96 47.76 4.53
C ASN A 19 -20.04 47.70 3.42
N ILE A 20 -19.91 46.76 2.49
CA ILE A 20 -20.77 46.62 1.31
C ILE A 20 -21.21 45.16 1.20
N GLU A 21 -22.45 44.92 0.75
CA GLU A 21 -22.95 43.56 0.51
C GLU A 21 -22.15 42.87 -0.61
N LEU A 22 -21.78 41.61 -0.40
CA LEU A 22 -21.03 40.82 -1.38
C LEU A 22 -21.75 40.72 -2.74
N PRO A 23 -23.09 40.48 -2.82
CA PRO A 23 -23.82 40.48 -4.09
C PRO A 23 -23.72 41.80 -4.87
N ASP A 24 -23.73 42.94 -4.18
CA ASP A 24 -23.60 44.26 -4.81
C ASP A 24 -22.21 44.42 -5.43
N VAL A 25 -21.17 43.96 -4.73
CA VAL A 25 -19.79 43.97 -5.25
C VAL A 25 -19.65 43.07 -6.47
N MET A 26 -20.24 41.87 -6.46
CA MET A 26 -20.23 40.97 -7.61
C MET A 26 -20.96 41.58 -8.81
N THR A 27 -22.06 42.28 -8.55
CA THR A 27 -22.81 43.03 -9.57
C THR A 27 -21.99 44.17 -10.14
N ALA A 28 -21.30 44.96 -9.29
CA ALA A 28 -20.44 46.06 -9.72
C ALA A 28 -19.25 45.60 -10.57
N ILE A 29 -18.63 44.46 -10.23
CA ILE A 29 -17.54 43.86 -11.03
C ILE A 29 -18.05 43.40 -12.40
N ARG A 30 -19.28 42.86 -12.47
CA ARG A 30 -19.91 42.39 -13.71
C ARG A 30 -20.39 43.52 -14.60
N SER A 31 -21.06 44.53 -14.02
CA SER A 31 -21.65 45.67 -14.74
C SER A 31 -20.62 46.70 -15.18
N GLY A 32 -19.45 46.74 -14.53
CA GLY A 32 -18.35 47.61 -14.90
C GLY A 32 -18.42 49.00 -14.31
N GLU A 33 -18.90 49.15 -13.08
CA GLU A 33 -18.90 50.43 -12.35
C GLU A 33 -17.50 51.09 -12.33
N GLN A 34 -16.44 50.27 -12.23
CA GLN A 34 -15.04 50.69 -12.26
C GLN A 34 -14.34 50.38 -13.59
N ALA A 35 -15.07 50.05 -14.66
CA ALA A 35 -14.51 49.57 -15.92
C ALA A 35 -13.52 50.56 -16.56
N ARG A 36 -13.82 51.87 -16.52
CA ARG A 36 -12.94 52.91 -17.06
C ARG A 36 -11.57 52.89 -16.38
N VAL A 37 -11.54 53.02 -15.06
CA VAL A 37 -10.29 53.07 -14.26
C VAL A 37 -9.53 51.74 -14.34
N VAL A 38 -10.23 50.61 -14.33
CA VAL A 38 -9.61 49.28 -14.48
C VAL A 38 -8.99 49.10 -15.87
N ASN A 39 -9.66 49.54 -16.94
CA ASN A 39 -9.12 49.42 -18.30
C ASN A 39 -7.95 50.39 -18.54
N GLU A 40 -8.00 51.61 -18.00
CA GLU A 40 -6.88 52.55 -18.00
C GLU A 40 -5.66 51.92 -17.28
N HIS A 41 -5.88 51.30 -16.11
CA HIS A 41 -4.84 50.56 -15.38
C HIS A 41 -4.24 49.39 -16.18
N ARG A 42 -5.08 48.60 -16.88
CA ARG A 42 -4.62 47.51 -17.76
C ARG A 42 -3.79 48.03 -18.94
N GLY A 43 -4.21 49.14 -19.53
CA GLY A 43 -3.47 49.80 -20.62
C GLY A 43 -2.07 50.20 -20.20
N ILE A 44 -1.92 50.84 -19.04
CA ILE A 44 -0.60 51.25 -18.51
C ILE A 44 0.26 50.04 -18.17
N LEU A 45 -0.31 48.97 -17.59
CA LEU A 45 0.43 47.74 -17.30
C LEU A 45 1.01 47.08 -18.56
N SER A 46 0.36 47.23 -19.72
CA SER A 46 0.88 46.72 -20.99
C SER A 46 2.11 47.47 -21.49
N SER A 47 2.34 48.70 -20.99
CA SER A 47 3.46 49.58 -21.36
C SER A 47 4.45 49.84 -20.22
N SER A 48 4.32 49.16 -19.07
CA SER A 48 5.18 49.37 -17.89
C SER A 48 6.36 48.39 -17.88
N MET A 49 7.54 48.86 -17.47
CA MET A 49 8.74 48.03 -17.30
C MET A 49 8.82 47.46 -15.87
N PRO A 50 9.55 46.35 -15.64
CA PRO A 50 9.77 45.82 -14.30
C PRO A 50 10.45 46.88 -13.40
N GLY A 51 9.74 47.36 -12.36
CA GLY A 51 10.23 48.38 -11.43
C GLY A 51 9.47 49.71 -11.44
N ASP A 52 8.60 49.95 -12.43
CA ASP A 52 7.82 51.19 -12.51
C ASP A 52 6.75 51.26 -11.40
N ARG A 53 6.72 52.38 -10.66
CA ARG A 53 5.66 52.66 -9.67
C ARG A 53 4.38 53.04 -10.40
N ASN A 54 3.41 52.13 -10.42
CA ASN A 54 2.12 52.35 -11.08
C ASN A 54 1.25 53.37 -10.31
N ILE A 55 1.22 54.60 -10.79
CA ILE A 55 0.63 55.79 -10.14
C ILE A 55 -0.91 55.68 -10.03
N HIS A 56 -1.56 54.90 -10.91
CA HIS A 56 -3.03 54.74 -10.93
C HIS A 56 -3.53 53.48 -10.20
N ALA A 57 -2.62 52.62 -9.72
CA ALA A 57 -2.98 51.47 -8.89
C ALA A 57 -3.59 51.88 -7.53
N THR A 58 -3.39 53.13 -7.11
CA THR A 58 -4.00 53.74 -5.92
C THR A 58 -5.44 54.22 -6.15
N ASP A 59 -5.85 54.46 -7.40
CA ASP A 59 -7.18 55.00 -7.72
C ASP A 59 -8.29 53.94 -7.68
N ILE A 60 -7.92 52.65 -7.66
CA ILE A 60 -8.84 51.53 -7.60
C ILE A 60 -9.05 51.10 -6.13
N PRO A 61 -10.29 51.07 -5.62
CA PRO A 61 -10.58 50.58 -4.27
C PRO A 61 -10.10 49.14 -4.04
N VAL A 62 -9.74 48.80 -2.80
CA VAL A 62 -9.36 47.43 -2.40
C VAL A 62 -10.52 46.76 -1.68
N LEU A 63 -10.79 45.50 -2.01
CA LEU A 63 -11.84 44.67 -1.46
C LEU A 63 -11.22 43.62 -0.52
N LEU A 64 -11.60 43.65 0.77
CA LEU A 64 -11.19 42.69 1.79
C LEU A 64 -12.38 41.75 2.06
N PHE A 65 -12.20 40.47 1.74
CA PHE A 65 -13.28 39.49 1.80
C PHE A 65 -13.32 38.75 3.14
N ALA A 66 -12.15 38.51 3.73
CA ALA A 66 -12.00 37.66 4.91
C ALA A 66 -12.70 38.21 6.16
N ALA A 67 -12.68 39.53 6.36
CA ALA A 67 -13.24 40.15 7.55
C ALA A 67 -13.85 41.54 7.29
N ARG A 68 -14.74 41.94 8.20
CA ARG A 68 -15.33 43.28 8.28
C ARG A 68 -14.51 44.15 9.20
N PHE A 69 -14.14 45.34 8.72
CA PHE A 69 -13.39 46.32 9.49
C PHE A 69 -14.12 47.66 9.52
N ARG A 70 -14.00 48.37 10.64
CA ARG A 70 -14.53 49.74 10.80
C ARG A 70 -13.41 50.67 11.21
N LYS A 71 -13.43 51.90 10.71
CA LYS A 71 -12.53 52.95 11.17
C LYS A 71 -13.17 53.73 12.31
N LYS A 72 -12.49 53.83 13.46
CA LYS A 72 -12.87 54.66 14.61
C LYS A 72 -11.64 55.44 15.08
N GLU A 73 -11.74 56.78 15.17
CA GLU A 73 -10.70 57.67 15.72
C GLU A 73 -9.27 57.34 15.25
N SER A 74 -9.10 57.14 13.93
CA SER A 74 -7.82 56.84 13.27
C SER A 74 -7.31 55.38 13.37
N ARG A 75 -7.98 54.49 14.11
CA ARG A 75 -7.65 53.05 14.19
C ARG A 75 -8.63 52.19 13.37
N ILE A 76 -8.12 51.09 12.82
CA ILE A 76 -8.91 50.07 12.12
C ILE A 76 -9.29 49.00 13.14
N GLU A 77 -10.60 48.82 13.35
CA GLU A 77 -11.16 47.88 14.31
C GLU A 77 -11.77 46.68 13.57
N TYR A 78 -11.40 45.48 14.00
CA TYR A 78 -11.98 44.23 13.52
C TYR A 78 -13.41 44.08 14.05
N GLN A 79 -14.37 43.76 13.18
CA GLN A 79 -15.76 43.55 13.57
C GLN A 79 -16.16 42.08 13.60
N ALA A 80 -15.91 41.36 12.50
CA ALA A 80 -16.28 39.95 12.38
C ALA A 80 -15.55 39.30 11.21
N TYR A 81 -15.32 37.99 11.32
CA TYR A 81 -14.82 37.14 10.25
C TYR A 81 -15.98 36.69 9.33
N ASN A 82 -15.71 36.62 8.03
CA ASN A 82 -16.70 36.26 7.01
C ASN A 82 -16.56 34.82 6.51
N GLY A 83 -15.49 34.10 6.88
CA GLY A 83 -15.23 32.75 6.36
C GLY A 83 -14.76 32.70 4.91
N LEU A 84 -14.51 33.84 4.26
CA LEU A 84 -14.14 33.88 2.84
C LEU A 84 -12.62 33.93 2.66
N VAL A 85 -12.09 32.93 1.97
CA VAL A 85 -10.68 32.87 1.56
C VAL A 85 -10.56 33.40 0.14
N LEU A 86 -9.73 34.42 -0.04
CA LEU A 86 -9.36 34.97 -1.35
C LEU A 86 -8.04 34.37 -1.82
N MET A 87 -8.09 33.69 -2.95
CA MET A 87 -6.93 33.16 -3.65
C MET A 87 -6.64 33.94 -4.92
N ASP A 88 -5.37 33.95 -5.31
CA ASP A 88 -4.91 34.61 -6.54
C ASP A 88 -4.09 33.64 -7.39
N VAL A 89 -4.54 33.43 -8.64
CA VAL A 89 -3.77 32.74 -9.66
C VAL A 89 -3.17 33.81 -10.58
N GLY A 90 -1.91 34.18 -10.33
CA GLY A 90 -1.16 35.21 -11.07
C GLY A 90 -0.33 34.67 -12.23
N ASN A 91 0.50 35.53 -12.82
CA ASN A 91 1.42 35.22 -13.93
C ASN A 91 0.75 34.52 -15.12
N LEU A 92 -0.45 34.98 -15.49
CA LEU A 92 -1.13 34.52 -16.70
C LEU A 92 -0.65 35.33 -17.92
N ALA A 93 -0.36 34.64 -19.01
CA ALA A 93 0.15 35.17 -20.27
C ALA A 93 -0.78 36.24 -20.84
N ASP A 94 -2.08 35.93 -20.91
CA ASP A 94 -3.09 36.77 -21.52
C ASP A 94 -4.49 36.58 -20.90
N ARG A 95 -5.46 37.28 -21.49
CA ARG A 95 -6.85 37.25 -21.05
C ARG A 95 -7.55 35.92 -21.37
N GLU A 96 -7.14 35.22 -22.44
CA GLU A 96 -7.73 33.94 -22.81
C GLU A 96 -7.36 32.88 -21.78
N GLU A 97 -6.09 32.84 -21.37
CA GLU A 97 -5.62 31.98 -20.29
C GLU A 97 -6.34 32.31 -18.97
N ALA A 98 -6.52 33.60 -18.65
CA ALA A 98 -7.29 34.01 -17.47
C ALA A 98 -8.76 33.54 -17.51
N VAL A 99 -9.40 33.59 -18.67
CA VAL A 99 -10.76 33.07 -18.85
C VAL A 99 -10.80 31.55 -18.72
N ALA A 100 -9.82 30.83 -19.26
CA ALA A 100 -9.71 29.37 -19.15
C ALA A 100 -9.52 28.93 -17.69
N VAL A 101 -8.60 29.54 -16.96
CA VAL A 101 -8.37 29.27 -15.53
C VAL A 101 -9.62 29.56 -14.70
N LYS A 102 -10.29 30.69 -14.96
CA LYS A 102 -11.56 31.04 -14.30
C LYS A 102 -12.64 29.99 -14.54
N ARG A 103 -12.77 29.49 -15.78
CA ARG A 103 -13.74 28.45 -16.14
C ARG A 103 -13.44 27.13 -15.42
N LEU A 104 -12.18 26.73 -15.31
CA LEU A 104 -11.80 25.54 -14.55
C LEU A 104 -12.08 25.70 -13.05
N ALA A 105 -11.74 26.85 -12.49
CA ALA A 105 -12.04 27.17 -11.10
C ALA A 105 -13.54 27.09 -10.81
N SER A 106 -14.39 27.61 -11.69
CA SER A 106 -15.85 27.59 -11.50
C SER A 106 -16.49 26.20 -11.52
N LEU A 107 -15.77 25.16 -11.97
CA LEU A 107 -16.27 23.77 -11.93
C LEU A 107 -16.27 23.18 -10.52
N ALA A 108 -15.47 23.73 -9.61
CA ALA A 108 -15.44 23.25 -8.23
C ALA A 108 -16.71 23.71 -7.48
N PRO A 109 -17.48 22.80 -6.85
CA PRO A 109 -18.68 23.16 -6.08
C PRO A 109 -18.42 24.14 -4.92
N GLN A 110 -17.18 24.22 -4.47
CA GLN A 110 -16.71 25.09 -3.39
C GLN A 110 -16.38 26.51 -3.89
N THR A 111 -16.34 26.75 -5.20
CA THR A 111 -16.10 28.09 -5.74
C THR A 111 -17.33 28.96 -5.53
N MET A 112 -17.22 29.97 -4.66
CA MET A 112 -18.27 30.96 -4.48
C MET A 112 -18.19 32.03 -5.57
N ALA A 113 -17.00 32.52 -5.90
CA ALA A 113 -16.82 33.45 -6.99
C ALA A 113 -15.49 33.22 -7.70
N ALA A 114 -15.46 33.43 -9.01
CA ALA A 114 -14.23 33.46 -9.79
C ALA A 114 -14.29 34.59 -10.83
N PHE A 115 -13.28 35.46 -10.84
CA PHE A 115 -13.23 36.60 -11.76
C PHE A 115 -11.81 37.01 -12.12
N VAL A 116 -11.67 37.63 -13.30
CA VAL A 116 -10.40 38.18 -13.77
C VAL A 116 -10.07 39.45 -12.98
N GLY A 117 -8.87 39.49 -12.40
CA GLY A 117 -8.40 40.60 -11.57
C GLY A 117 -8.20 41.91 -12.35
N SER A 118 -7.91 42.99 -11.62
CA SER A 118 -7.69 44.32 -12.19
C SER A 118 -6.56 44.36 -13.22
N SER A 119 -5.52 43.52 -13.07
CA SER A 119 -4.41 43.43 -14.02
C SER A 119 -4.77 42.77 -15.35
N GLY A 120 -5.87 42.02 -15.43
CA GLY A 120 -6.20 41.18 -16.59
C GLY A 120 -5.38 39.89 -16.72
N LYS A 121 -4.30 39.75 -15.94
CA LYS A 121 -3.36 38.61 -15.95
C LYS A 121 -3.42 37.76 -14.67
N SER A 122 -4.56 37.80 -14.00
CA SER A 122 -4.78 37.04 -12.77
C SER A 122 -6.24 36.64 -12.62
N VAL A 123 -6.48 35.53 -11.94
CA VAL A 123 -7.82 35.07 -11.56
C VAL A 123 -7.94 35.08 -10.05
N LYS A 124 -8.97 35.76 -9.55
CA LYS A 124 -9.34 35.81 -8.14
C LYS A 124 -10.42 34.76 -7.87
N ILE A 125 -10.20 33.91 -6.88
CA ILE A 125 -11.11 32.82 -6.50
C ILE A 125 -11.51 33.03 -5.04
N LEU A 126 -12.81 33.02 -4.76
CA LEU A 126 -13.38 33.10 -3.41
C LEU A 126 -13.94 31.75 -2.99
N VAL A 127 -13.54 31.30 -1.81
CA VAL A 127 -13.89 29.99 -1.26
C VAL A 127 -14.39 30.16 0.18
N PRO A 128 -15.60 29.67 0.51
CA PRO A 128 -16.13 29.76 1.87
C PRO A 128 -15.61 28.60 2.75
N PHE A 129 -15.27 28.91 3.99
CA PHE A 129 -14.87 27.97 5.03
C PHE A 129 -15.70 28.17 6.30
N VAL A 130 -16.01 27.07 6.99
CA VAL A 130 -16.77 27.05 8.24
C VAL A 130 -16.20 26.02 9.24
N LEU A 131 -16.54 26.20 10.52
CA LEU A 131 -16.28 25.21 11.56
C LEU A 131 -17.20 23.97 11.38
N PRO A 132 -16.92 22.82 12.04
CA PRO A 132 -17.72 21.60 11.89
C PRO A 132 -19.20 21.75 12.26
N ASP A 133 -19.51 22.68 13.15
CA ASP A 133 -20.87 23.05 13.55
C ASP A 133 -21.53 24.07 12.61
N GLY A 134 -20.84 24.50 11.56
CA GLY A 134 -21.29 25.51 10.59
C GLY A 134 -21.08 26.96 11.05
N SER A 135 -20.49 27.20 12.22
CA SER A 135 -20.21 28.54 12.75
C SER A 135 -18.89 29.12 12.21
N LEU A 136 -18.57 30.36 12.61
CA LEU A 136 -17.33 31.06 12.29
C LEU A 136 -16.64 31.53 13.58
N PRO A 137 -15.29 31.61 13.61
CA PRO A 137 -14.57 32.14 14.76
C PRO A 137 -14.96 33.59 15.08
N GLU A 138 -15.32 33.86 16.34
CA GLU A 138 -15.76 35.19 16.78
C GLU A 138 -14.59 36.11 17.16
N LYS A 139 -13.54 35.57 17.79
CA LYS A 139 -12.37 36.33 18.21
C LYS A 139 -11.40 36.51 17.04
N ARG A 140 -10.82 37.70 16.92
CA ARG A 140 -9.82 38.04 15.88
C ARG A 140 -8.67 37.03 15.82
N GLU A 141 -8.08 36.70 16.98
CA GLU A 141 -6.94 35.77 17.08
C GLU A 141 -7.30 34.38 16.51
N LEU A 142 -8.48 33.85 16.87
CA LEU A 142 -8.96 32.56 16.38
C LEU A 142 -9.27 32.62 14.88
N ALA A 143 -9.80 33.74 14.39
CA ALA A 143 -10.07 33.97 12.98
C ALA A 143 -8.77 34.04 12.15
N GLU A 144 -7.70 34.66 12.66
CA GLU A 144 -6.38 34.72 12.02
C GLU A 144 -5.79 33.31 11.86
N LEU A 145 -5.79 32.51 12.94
CA LEU A 145 -5.35 31.11 12.91
C LEU A 145 -6.15 30.27 11.90
N PHE A 146 -7.47 30.38 11.97
CA PHE A 146 -8.39 29.66 11.10
C PHE A 146 -8.17 30.04 9.63
N HIS A 147 -8.05 31.34 9.34
CA HIS A 147 -7.87 31.86 7.99
C HIS A 147 -6.54 31.43 7.37
N ALA A 148 -5.45 31.43 8.15
CA ALA A 148 -4.14 31.02 7.66
C ALA A 148 -4.12 29.55 7.21
N VAL A 149 -4.73 28.64 7.99
CA VAL A 149 -4.86 27.22 7.62
C VAL A 149 -5.83 27.05 6.44
N ALA A 150 -6.95 27.77 6.45
CA ALA A 150 -7.94 27.72 5.38
C ALA A 150 -7.35 28.19 4.04
N TYR A 151 -6.53 29.24 4.05
CA TYR A 151 -5.79 29.71 2.88
C TYR A 151 -4.88 28.63 2.30
N ARG A 152 -4.06 27.96 3.13
CA ARG A 152 -3.18 26.88 2.65
C ARG A 152 -3.95 25.70 2.07
N ARG A 153 -5.06 25.30 2.70
CA ARG A 153 -5.91 24.22 2.19
C ARG A 153 -6.58 24.59 0.87
N ALA A 154 -7.04 25.84 0.75
CA ALA A 154 -7.61 26.34 -0.49
C ALA A 154 -6.55 26.36 -1.61
N VAL A 155 -5.33 26.84 -1.34
CA VAL A 155 -4.21 26.80 -2.29
C VAL A 155 -3.93 25.37 -2.74
N ALA A 156 -3.77 24.43 -1.81
CA ALA A 156 -3.51 23.02 -2.15
C ALA A 156 -4.63 22.42 -3.01
N PHE A 157 -5.89 22.70 -2.66
CA PHE A 157 -7.06 22.21 -3.41
C PHE A 157 -7.09 22.74 -4.85
N TYR A 158 -6.99 24.06 -5.05
CA TYR A 158 -7.05 24.61 -6.41
C TYR A 158 -5.77 24.40 -7.21
N GLN A 159 -4.60 24.25 -6.58
CA GLN A 159 -3.38 23.86 -7.28
C GLN A 159 -3.52 22.47 -7.91
N ALA A 160 -4.13 21.52 -7.18
CA ALA A 160 -4.47 20.21 -7.73
C ALA A 160 -5.58 20.30 -8.79
N HIS A 161 -6.67 21.04 -8.51
CA HIS A 161 -7.82 21.16 -9.42
C HIS A 161 -7.50 21.85 -10.75
N LEU A 162 -6.63 22.86 -10.72
CA LEU A 162 -6.22 23.63 -11.91
C LEU A 162 -4.98 23.05 -12.59
N GLN A 163 -4.32 22.05 -11.99
CA GLN A 163 -3.03 21.49 -12.44
C GLN A 163 -1.95 22.56 -12.68
N ARG A 164 -1.92 23.59 -11.84
CA ARG A 164 -1.00 24.74 -11.98
C ARG A 164 -0.48 25.17 -10.62
N HIS A 165 0.79 25.55 -10.57
CA HIS A 165 1.38 26.14 -9.37
C HIS A 165 0.70 27.47 -9.02
N ILE A 166 0.31 27.63 -7.76
CA ILE A 166 -0.25 28.87 -7.21
C ILE A 166 0.76 29.39 -6.19
N GLU A 167 1.28 30.59 -6.39
CA GLU A 167 2.25 31.19 -5.47
C GLU A 167 1.58 31.47 -4.10
N MET A 168 2.12 30.85 -3.05
CA MET A 168 1.78 31.19 -1.68
C MET A 168 2.43 32.55 -1.36
N GLY A 169 1.68 33.64 -1.52
CA GLY A 169 2.14 34.97 -1.07
C GLY A 169 2.44 34.97 0.44
N GLU A 170 3.40 35.80 0.86
CA GLU A 170 4.02 35.74 2.19
C GLU A 170 3.09 35.98 3.38
N GLU A 171 1.84 36.44 3.20
CA GLU A 171 0.92 36.64 4.33
C GLU A 171 -0.52 36.19 4.00
N ALA A 172 -1.00 35.20 4.76
CA ALA A 172 -2.41 34.78 4.81
C ALA A 172 -3.17 35.61 5.86
N SER A 173 -3.16 36.94 5.72
CA SER A 173 -3.76 37.88 6.67
C SER A 173 -5.25 38.16 6.38
N LEU A 174 -5.99 38.61 7.40
CA LEU A 174 -7.39 39.00 7.26
C LEU A 174 -7.57 40.30 6.45
N GLU A 175 -6.53 41.13 6.43
CA GLU A 175 -6.42 42.37 5.68
C GLU A 175 -6.04 42.14 4.22
N ARG A 176 -5.84 40.88 3.82
CA ARG A 176 -5.60 40.54 2.42
C ARG A 176 -6.84 40.82 1.58
N GLY A 177 -6.61 41.47 0.45
CA GLY A 177 -7.65 41.80 -0.50
C GLY A 177 -7.15 41.85 -1.93
N CYS A 178 -8.08 42.11 -2.85
CA CYS A 178 -7.74 42.44 -4.22
C CYS A 178 -8.30 43.81 -4.59
N ARG A 179 -7.69 44.46 -5.57
CA ARG A 179 -8.26 45.67 -6.16
C ARG A 179 -9.58 45.33 -6.84
N HIS A 180 -10.51 46.28 -6.81
CA HIS A 180 -11.75 46.19 -7.56
C HIS A 180 -11.44 45.89 -9.02
N SER A 181 -12.25 45.02 -9.62
CA SER A 181 -11.99 44.49 -10.95
C SER A 181 -13.17 44.75 -11.88
N PHE A 182 -12.96 44.47 -13.17
CA PHE A 182 -14.00 44.47 -14.18
C PHE A 182 -13.91 43.17 -14.98
N ASP A 183 -14.93 42.34 -14.85
CA ASP A 183 -15.07 41.05 -15.55
C ASP A 183 -16.55 40.77 -15.84
N PRO A 184 -17.03 41.06 -17.07
CA PRO A 184 -18.40 40.74 -17.49
C PRO A 184 -18.75 39.25 -17.37
N GLY A 185 -17.75 38.36 -17.46
CA GLY A 185 -17.91 36.92 -17.37
C GLY A 185 -17.68 36.36 -15.96
N LEU A 186 -17.77 37.18 -14.91
CA LEU A 186 -17.61 36.75 -13.53
C LEU A 186 -18.54 35.55 -13.21
N TYR A 187 -17.99 34.53 -12.56
CA TYR A 187 -18.76 33.44 -11.97
C TYR A 187 -19.10 33.77 -10.52
N TYR A 188 -20.35 33.57 -10.12
CA TYR A 188 -20.82 33.77 -8.75
C TYR A 188 -21.90 32.74 -8.41
N ASN A 189 -21.66 31.97 -7.34
CA ASN A 189 -22.58 30.99 -6.78
C ASN A 189 -22.75 31.27 -5.26
N PRO A 190 -23.84 31.94 -4.85
CA PRO A 190 -24.09 32.20 -3.42
C PRO A 190 -24.39 30.93 -2.61
N SER A 191 -24.70 29.81 -3.28
CA SER A 191 -24.96 28.50 -2.67
C SER A 191 -23.76 27.55 -2.74
N ALA A 192 -22.53 28.08 -2.91
CA ALA A 192 -21.32 27.27 -2.94
C ALA A 192 -21.13 26.49 -1.62
N THR A 193 -20.70 25.23 -1.74
CA THR A 193 -20.52 24.34 -0.59
C THR A 193 -19.30 24.79 0.22
N PRO A 194 -19.45 25.21 1.49
CA PRO A 194 -18.31 25.62 2.30
C PRO A 194 -17.43 24.43 2.68
N LEU A 195 -16.12 24.67 2.72
CA LEU A 195 -15.16 23.70 3.22
C LEU A 195 -15.14 23.70 4.74
N ILE A 196 -15.19 22.51 5.33
CA ILE A 196 -15.20 22.33 6.79
C ILE A 196 -13.77 22.20 7.32
N GLN A 197 -13.47 22.92 8.39
CA GLN A 197 -12.18 22.89 9.08
C GLN A 197 -12.36 23.04 10.58
N GLU A 198 -11.64 22.24 11.38
CA GLU A 198 -11.58 22.42 12.83
C GLU A 198 -10.81 23.69 13.24
N GLN A 199 -11.09 24.26 14.41
CA GLN A 199 -10.39 25.44 14.89
C GLN A 199 -8.92 25.12 15.18
N PRO A 200 -7.95 25.74 14.48
CA PRO A 200 -6.54 25.53 14.77
C PRO A 200 -6.14 26.20 16.08
N MET A 201 -5.24 25.55 16.82
CA MET A 201 -4.70 26.05 18.10
C MET A 201 -3.44 26.90 17.93
N GLN A 202 -2.77 26.84 16.77
CA GLN A 202 -1.51 27.52 16.47
C GLN A 202 -1.44 27.94 14.99
N MET A 203 -0.60 28.94 14.67
CA MET A 203 -0.36 29.33 13.28
C MET A 203 0.21 28.14 12.51
N PRO A 204 -0.17 27.94 11.23
CA PRO A 204 0.41 26.87 10.45
C PRO A 204 1.93 27.11 10.34
N ALA A 205 2.73 26.13 10.76
CA ALA A 205 4.19 26.22 10.81
C ALA A 205 4.78 26.71 9.48
N GLU A 206 5.96 27.33 9.51
CA GLU A 206 6.78 27.57 8.30
C GLU A 206 6.85 26.29 7.44
N PRO A 207 7.05 26.43 6.11
CA PRO A 207 7.10 25.28 5.22
C PRO A 207 7.95 24.19 5.87
N THR A 208 7.36 23.01 6.02
CA THR A 208 8.03 21.95 6.77
C THR A 208 9.39 21.68 6.13
N TYR A 209 10.35 21.17 6.90
CA TYR A 209 11.67 20.78 6.36
C TYR A 209 11.56 20.04 5.02
N ARG A 210 10.54 19.19 4.85
CA ARG A 210 10.24 18.47 3.61
C ARG A 210 9.84 19.36 2.44
N GLU A 211 9.08 20.43 2.67
CA GLU A 211 8.64 21.39 1.64
C GLU A 211 9.79 22.32 1.21
N VAL A 212 10.68 22.69 2.14
CA VAL A 212 11.90 23.44 1.83
C VAL A 212 12.89 22.56 1.05
N VAL A 213 13.11 21.34 1.52
CA VAL A 213 13.91 20.31 0.84
C VAL A 213 13.38 20.00 -0.56
N ALA A 214 12.07 19.98 -0.78
CA ALA A 214 11.50 19.70 -2.10
C ALA A 214 11.77 20.81 -3.14
N LYS A 215 12.05 22.04 -2.70
CA LYS A 215 12.33 23.20 -3.55
C LYS A 215 13.82 23.41 -3.83
N GLU A 216 14.69 22.73 -3.10
CA GLU A 216 16.14 22.84 -3.26
C GLU A 216 16.59 22.24 -4.61
N GLU A 217 17.42 22.96 -5.37
CA GLU A 217 17.86 22.52 -6.69
C GLU A 217 19.03 21.53 -6.61
N ASP A 218 19.85 21.59 -5.57
CA ASP A 218 20.99 20.68 -5.39
C ASP A 218 20.53 19.32 -4.81
N PRO A 219 20.70 18.19 -5.56
CA PRO A 219 20.32 16.86 -5.08
C PRO A 219 20.94 16.46 -3.74
N LEU A 220 22.15 16.93 -3.42
CA LEU A 220 22.85 16.63 -2.17
C LEU A 220 22.22 17.36 -0.97
N LEU A 221 21.81 18.62 -1.17
CA LEU A 221 21.11 19.43 -0.18
C LEU A 221 19.67 18.97 0.04
N ARG A 222 19.05 18.31 -0.96
CA ARG A 222 17.73 17.68 -0.84
C ARG A 222 17.73 16.41 0.03
N MET A 223 18.87 15.77 0.24
CA MET A 223 18.91 14.50 0.98
C MET A 223 18.71 14.75 2.48
N MET A 224 17.86 13.96 3.13
CA MET A 224 17.71 14.02 4.59
C MET A 224 19.03 13.61 5.28
N PRO A 225 19.41 14.26 6.41
CA PRO A 225 20.50 13.82 7.27
C PRO A 225 20.33 12.34 7.65
N GLY A 226 21.36 11.54 7.43
CA GLY A 226 21.31 10.09 7.64
C GLY A 226 22.46 9.35 6.97
N TYR A 227 22.46 8.03 7.07
CA TYR A 227 23.55 7.17 6.58
C TYR A 227 23.80 7.33 5.07
N ASP A 228 22.74 7.37 4.26
CA ASP A 228 22.84 7.49 2.80
C ASP A 228 23.46 8.83 2.37
N ARG A 229 23.01 9.95 2.96
CA ARG A 229 23.58 11.28 2.71
C ARG A 229 25.05 11.31 3.14
N SER A 230 25.35 10.81 4.34
CA SER A 230 26.72 10.75 4.87
C SER A 230 27.65 9.95 3.96
N ARG A 231 27.18 8.80 3.43
CA ARG A 231 27.95 7.98 2.48
C ARG A 231 28.24 8.70 1.17
N ILE A 232 27.28 9.48 0.65
CA ILE A 232 27.46 10.24 -0.59
C ILE A 232 28.39 11.43 -0.36
N VAL A 233 28.18 12.21 0.70
CA VAL A 233 29.07 13.30 1.13
C VAL A 233 30.49 12.79 1.31
N SER A 234 30.68 11.66 1.98
CA SER A 234 31.99 11.01 2.16
C SER A 234 32.66 10.68 0.82
N ARG A 235 31.92 10.23 -0.18
CA ARG A 235 32.47 9.95 -1.52
C ARG A 235 32.94 11.22 -2.23
N PHE A 236 32.11 12.28 -2.22
CA PHE A 236 32.50 13.57 -2.78
C PHE A 236 33.72 14.14 -2.04
N TYR A 237 33.70 14.06 -0.71
CA TYR A 237 34.80 14.51 0.13
C TYR A 237 36.09 13.76 -0.17
N ASN A 238 36.06 12.43 -0.22
CA ASN A 238 37.24 11.61 -0.52
C ASN A 238 37.82 11.90 -1.91
N ALA A 239 36.98 12.14 -2.91
CA ALA A 239 37.46 12.53 -4.24
C ALA A 239 38.11 13.92 -4.24
N CYS A 240 37.52 14.89 -3.53
CA CYS A 240 38.11 16.21 -3.33
C CYS A 240 39.43 16.14 -2.57
N MET A 241 39.51 15.24 -1.57
CA MET A 241 40.69 14.98 -0.75
C MET A 241 41.83 14.38 -1.57
N LEU A 242 41.55 13.38 -2.40
CA LEU A 242 42.54 12.77 -3.29
C LEU A 242 43.07 13.80 -4.31
N ASP A 243 42.20 14.58 -4.95
CA ASP A 243 42.62 15.62 -5.89
C ASP A 243 43.48 16.70 -5.22
N ALA A 244 43.12 17.09 -3.99
CA ALA A 244 43.91 18.04 -3.20
C ALA A 244 45.29 17.46 -2.85
N LEU A 245 45.35 16.21 -2.37
CA LEU A 245 46.60 15.53 -2.01
C LEU A 245 47.53 15.39 -3.23
N GLU A 246 47.00 14.96 -4.39
CA GLU A 246 47.78 14.81 -5.62
C GLU A 246 48.37 16.14 -6.11
N LYS A 247 47.61 17.24 -6.00
CA LYS A 247 48.02 18.54 -6.54
C LYS A 247 48.89 19.37 -5.60
N THR A 248 48.77 19.18 -4.29
CA THR A 248 49.62 19.89 -3.31
C THR A 248 50.80 19.07 -2.82
N GLY A 249 50.90 17.79 -3.23
CA GLY A 249 51.96 16.89 -2.81
C GLY A 249 51.81 16.37 -1.38
N GLY A 250 50.60 16.42 -0.82
CA GLY A 250 50.29 15.94 0.54
C GLY A 250 50.59 16.93 1.68
N LEU A 251 50.45 16.42 2.91
CA LEU A 251 50.83 17.09 4.16
C LEU A 251 52.16 16.49 4.61
N ASP A 252 53.28 17.12 4.27
CA ASP A 252 54.58 16.75 4.86
C ASP A 252 54.70 17.35 6.26
N GLU A 253 55.38 16.63 7.16
CA GLU A 253 55.73 17.10 8.51
C GLU A 253 56.60 18.36 8.43
N GLY A 254 55.95 19.53 8.36
CA GLY A 254 56.60 20.85 8.27
C GLY A 254 56.15 21.76 7.12
N LYS A 255 55.19 21.37 6.28
CA LYS A 255 54.58 22.27 5.26
C LYS A 255 53.34 23.00 5.81
N GLU A 256 53.13 24.24 5.35
CA GLU A 256 51.92 25.02 5.65
C GLU A 256 50.67 24.24 5.22
N VAL A 257 49.69 24.14 6.13
CA VAL A 257 48.46 23.36 5.92
C VAL A 257 47.44 24.15 5.07
N ARG A 258 47.56 25.49 5.03
CA ARG A 258 46.64 26.39 4.33
C ARG A 258 46.51 26.16 2.82
N PRO A 259 47.58 25.95 2.03
CA PRO A 259 47.45 25.70 0.59
C PRO A 259 46.65 24.42 0.29
N PHE A 260 46.86 23.38 1.10
CA PHE A 260 46.09 22.14 1.02
C PHE A 260 44.63 22.35 1.41
N LEU A 261 44.36 23.00 2.54
CA LEU A 261 42.99 23.28 3.01
C LEU A 261 42.21 24.16 2.04
N THR A 262 42.86 25.18 1.47
CA THR A 262 42.26 26.07 0.46
C THR A 262 41.83 25.25 -0.75
N ARG A 263 42.72 24.39 -1.26
CA ARG A 263 42.43 23.55 -2.43
C ARG A 263 41.32 22.54 -2.15
N LEU A 264 41.35 21.91 -0.98
CA LEU A 264 40.32 20.99 -0.53
C LEU A 264 38.96 21.69 -0.44
N ALA A 265 38.90 22.87 0.18
CA ALA A 265 37.69 23.66 0.30
C ALA A 265 37.13 24.09 -1.06
N GLU A 266 37.98 24.50 -2.01
CA GLU A 266 37.57 24.83 -3.38
C GLU A 266 36.97 23.61 -4.11
N ASN A 267 37.62 22.45 -3.98
CA ASN A 267 37.16 21.20 -4.58
C ASN A 267 35.81 20.78 -4.00
N CYS A 268 35.65 20.87 -2.68
CA CYS A 268 34.40 20.57 -1.97
C CYS A 268 33.27 21.54 -2.34
N PHE A 269 33.57 22.85 -2.42
CA PHE A 269 32.62 23.89 -2.83
C PHE A 269 32.11 23.65 -4.25
N ARG A 270 33.03 23.34 -5.18
CA ARG A 270 32.69 23.02 -6.58
C ARG A 270 31.88 21.73 -6.69
N SER A 271 32.02 20.84 -5.72
CA SER A 271 31.30 19.57 -5.62
C SER A 271 29.98 19.66 -4.84
N GLY A 272 29.60 20.85 -4.36
CA GLY A 272 28.31 21.07 -3.70
C GLY A 272 28.24 20.51 -2.28
N ILE A 273 29.38 20.21 -1.66
CA ILE A 273 29.41 19.73 -0.28
C ILE A 273 29.12 20.90 0.66
N PRO A 274 28.21 20.79 1.64
CA PRO A 274 27.95 21.90 2.56
C PRO A 274 29.16 22.17 3.46
N GLU A 275 29.35 23.45 3.80
CA GLU A 275 30.50 23.94 4.58
C GLU A 275 30.78 23.09 5.83
N GLU A 276 29.75 22.88 6.66
CA GLU A 276 29.86 22.11 7.91
C GLU A 276 30.15 20.62 7.68
N ASP A 277 29.71 20.04 6.57
CA ASP A 277 30.08 18.67 6.23
C ASP A 277 31.57 18.59 5.86
N VAL A 278 32.12 19.58 5.16
CA VAL A 278 33.56 19.62 4.86
C VAL A 278 34.37 19.74 6.13
N VAL A 279 34.03 20.68 7.02
CA VAL A 279 34.71 20.86 8.32
C VAL A 279 34.71 19.55 9.10
N ARG A 280 33.54 18.90 9.22
CA ARG A 280 33.40 17.63 9.96
C ARG A 280 34.29 16.53 9.37
N TRP A 281 34.27 16.32 8.05
CA TRP A 281 35.06 15.27 7.42
C TRP A 281 36.57 15.58 7.40
N THR A 282 36.96 16.85 7.34
CA THR A 282 38.38 17.27 7.44
C THR A 282 38.95 17.06 8.81
N LYS A 283 38.21 17.37 9.89
CA LYS A 283 38.65 17.08 11.26
C LYS A 283 38.94 15.60 11.50
N ILE A 284 38.12 14.71 10.92
CA ILE A 284 38.22 13.25 11.11
C ILE A 284 39.41 12.65 10.34
N SER A 285 39.99 13.36 9.38
CA SER A 285 41.04 12.81 8.51
C SER A 285 42.46 13.10 9.03
N ARG A 286 43.31 12.06 9.11
CA ARG A 286 44.79 12.14 9.32
C ARG A 286 45.26 13.20 10.33
N ASN A 287 44.88 13.09 11.60
CA ASN A 287 45.37 13.94 12.71
C ASN A 287 45.15 15.46 12.51
N LEU A 288 44.28 15.87 11.59
CA LEU A 288 43.97 17.28 11.31
C LEU A 288 43.05 17.93 12.36
N GLU A 289 42.54 17.15 13.32
CA GLU A 289 41.76 17.67 14.46
C GLU A 289 42.52 18.77 15.23
N LEU A 290 43.85 18.70 15.26
CA LEU A 290 44.74 19.70 15.89
C LEU A 290 44.70 21.09 15.21
N PHE A 291 44.11 21.21 14.02
CA PHE A 291 44.03 22.44 13.23
C PHE A 291 42.59 22.95 13.08
N GLU A 292 41.70 22.66 14.03
CA GLU A 292 40.27 22.97 13.93
C GLU A 292 39.95 24.44 13.58
N GLU A 293 40.61 25.40 14.23
CA GLU A 293 40.40 26.82 13.96
C GLU A 293 40.81 27.19 12.53
N GLU A 294 41.99 26.73 12.11
CA GLU A 294 42.53 26.99 10.77
C GLU A 294 41.69 26.31 9.66
N ILE A 295 41.16 25.11 9.92
CA ILE A 295 40.23 24.41 9.04
C ILE A 295 38.94 25.23 8.86
N ARG A 296 38.35 25.68 9.97
CA ARG A 296 37.09 26.44 9.94
C ARG A 296 37.26 27.78 9.26
N GLU A 297 38.32 28.52 9.59
CA GLU A 297 38.62 29.82 8.97
C GLU A 297 38.88 29.69 7.47
N THR A 298 39.69 28.71 7.06
CA THR A 298 40.06 28.53 5.65
C THR A 298 38.86 28.09 4.82
N ILE A 299 38.08 27.11 5.31
CA ILE A 299 36.88 26.63 4.61
C ILE A 299 35.84 27.75 4.52
N HIS A 300 35.57 28.46 5.62
CA HIS A 300 34.61 29.55 5.65
C HIS A 300 34.99 30.65 4.66
N MET A 301 36.26 31.08 4.67
CA MET A 301 36.78 32.08 3.74
C MET A 301 36.58 31.65 2.27
N VAL A 302 36.90 30.41 1.94
CA VAL A 302 36.74 29.89 0.57
C VAL A 302 35.27 29.84 0.15
N TYR A 303 34.36 29.47 1.06
CA TYR A 303 32.92 29.39 0.78
C TYR A 303 32.28 30.78 0.58
N GLN A 304 32.76 31.80 1.31
CA GLN A 304 32.31 33.19 1.14
C GLN A 304 32.83 33.82 -0.16
N LEU A 305 34.08 33.51 -0.56
CA LEU A 305 34.71 34.12 -1.73
C LEU A 305 34.35 33.41 -3.05
N SER A 306 34.00 32.13 -2.99
CA SER A 306 33.72 31.32 -4.18
C SER A 306 32.33 31.57 -4.75
N LYS A 307 32.20 31.52 -6.07
CA LYS A 307 30.92 31.59 -6.81
C LYS A 307 30.68 30.27 -7.54
N CYS A 308 29.41 29.94 -7.80
CA CYS A 308 28.99 28.71 -8.51
C CYS A 308 29.18 27.41 -7.71
N PHE A 309 28.61 27.37 -6.49
CA PHE A 309 28.52 26.16 -5.67
C PHE A 309 27.93 24.98 -6.45
N GLY A 310 28.52 23.79 -6.31
CA GLY A 310 28.02 22.54 -6.91
C GLY A 310 28.09 22.42 -8.44
N LYS A 311 28.62 23.43 -9.16
CA LYS A 311 28.56 23.44 -10.64
C LYS A 311 29.67 22.66 -11.34
N LYS A 312 30.76 22.27 -10.66
CA LYS A 312 31.92 21.58 -11.26
C LYS A 312 32.49 20.51 -10.31
N PRO A 313 31.73 19.45 -10.01
CA PRO A 313 32.17 18.44 -9.06
C PRO A 313 33.47 17.77 -9.47
N VAL A 314 34.35 17.54 -8.49
CA VAL A 314 35.65 16.88 -8.64
C VAL A 314 35.45 15.36 -8.59
N MET A 315 34.68 14.84 -9.56
CA MET A 315 34.28 13.43 -9.64
C MET A 315 34.13 13.01 -11.11
N PRO A 316 34.37 11.73 -11.45
CA PRO A 316 34.04 11.19 -12.77
C PRO A 316 32.54 11.34 -13.07
N ALA A 317 32.19 11.68 -14.31
CA ALA A 317 30.81 11.90 -14.73
C ALA A 317 29.89 10.69 -14.46
N GLU A 318 30.42 9.48 -14.60
CA GLU A 318 29.71 8.22 -14.34
C GLU A 318 29.28 8.08 -12.86
N GLN A 319 30.16 8.48 -11.94
CA GLN A 319 29.89 8.39 -10.51
C GLN A 319 28.86 9.45 -10.08
N LEU A 320 28.93 10.64 -10.67
CA LEU A 320 27.92 11.69 -10.48
C LEU A 320 26.55 11.25 -11.01
N LEU A 321 26.51 10.63 -12.20
CA LEU A 321 25.27 10.09 -12.78
C LEU A 321 24.66 9.02 -11.86
N SER A 322 25.48 8.12 -11.30
CA SER A 322 25.04 7.09 -10.35
C SER A 322 24.38 7.67 -9.10
N ILE A 323 24.95 8.74 -8.53
CA ILE A 323 24.40 9.43 -7.35
C ILE A 323 23.08 10.14 -7.70
N LYS A 324 23.04 10.89 -8.81
CA LYS A 324 21.81 11.56 -9.26
C LYS A 324 20.70 10.57 -9.61
N THR A 325 21.07 9.40 -10.14
CA THR A 325 20.13 8.30 -10.39
C THR A 325 19.52 7.79 -9.09
N ASP A 326 20.34 7.57 -8.05
CA ASP A 326 19.84 7.09 -6.75
C ASP A 326 18.88 8.08 -6.10
N GLU A 327 19.21 9.38 -6.14
CA GLU A 327 18.33 10.45 -5.66
C GLU A 327 17.02 10.49 -6.43
N PHE A 328 17.08 10.52 -7.76
CA PHE A 328 15.89 10.53 -8.62
C PHE A 328 14.97 9.33 -8.35
N MET A 329 15.54 8.12 -8.28
CA MET A 329 14.78 6.90 -8.04
C MET A 329 14.09 6.93 -6.68
N LYS A 330 14.81 7.29 -5.60
CA LYS A 330 14.26 7.34 -4.24
C LYS A 330 13.26 8.47 -4.03
N ARG A 331 13.43 9.61 -4.70
CA ARG A 331 12.54 10.76 -4.59
C ARG A 331 11.20 10.51 -5.28
N ARG A 332 11.22 9.94 -6.48
CA ARG A 332 10.01 9.75 -7.29
C ARG A 332 9.31 8.42 -7.07
N TYR A 333 10.02 7.39 -6.62
CA TYR A 333 9.46 6.04 -6.56
C TYR A 333 9.80 5.38 -5.24
N GLU A 334 8.96 4.43 -4.87
CA GLU A 334 9.23 3.45 -3.84
C GLU A 334 9.18 2.09 -4.49
N PHE A 335 10.28 1.36 -4.40
CA PHE A 335 10.41 0.02 -4.96
C PHE A 335 10.50 -1.00 -3.84
N ARG A 336 9.94 -2.18 -4.08
CA ARG A 336 10.12 -3.35 -3.22
C ARG A 336 10.14 -4.62 -4.04
N ARG A 337 10.96 -5.58 -3.67
CA ARG A 337 11.01 -6.89 -4.29
C ARG A 337 10.11 -7.84 -3.52
N ASN A 338 8.94 -8.12 -4.08
CA ASN A 338 7.96 -9.00 -3.47
C ASN A 338 8.41 -10.46 -3.61
N MET A 339 8.81 -11.06 -2.50
CA MET A 339 9.41 -12.39 -2.49
C MET A 339 8.39 -13.51 -2.69
N LEU A 340 7.10 -13.27 -2.40
CA LEU A 340 6.02 -14.23 -2.67
C LEU A 340 5.57 -14.15 -4.14
N ALA A 341 5.34 -12.94 -4.66
CA ALA A 341 4.95 -12.75 -6.05
C ALA A 341 6.08 -13.13 -7.01
N GLY A 342 7.34 -12.93 -6.60
CA GLY A 342 8.54 -13.19 -7.39
C GLY A 342 8.94 -12.02 -8.30
N GLU A 343 8.38 -10.83 -8.07
CA GLU A 343 8.50 -9.66 -8.94
C GLU A 343 8.91 -8.41 -8.14
N VAL A 344 9.43 -7.40 -8.84
CA VAL A 344 9.63 -6.07 -8.26
C VAL A 344 8.37 -5.27 -8.47
N GLU A 345 7.90 -4.63 -7.41
CA GLU A 345 6.77 -3.74 -7.42
C GLU A 345 7.23 -2.31 -7.14
N PHE A 346 6.46 -1.34 -7.62
CA PHE A 346 6.72 0.07 -7.39
C PHE A 346 5.43 0.84 -7.07
N ARG A 347 5.59 1.98 -6.44
CA ARG A 347 4.60 3.06 -6.44
C ARG A 347 5.30 4.40 -6.62
N ALA A 348 4.63 5.33 -7.29
CA ALA A 348 5.13 6.69 -7.42
C ALA A 348 4.86 7.48 -6.13
N ARG A 349 5.89 8.13 -5.59
CA ARG A 349 5.77 9.04 -4.44
C ARG A 349 5.02 10.30 -4.88
N GLY A 350 4.06 10.74 -4.05
CA GLY A 350 3.22 11.90 -4.36
C GLY A 350 2.15 11.64 -5.43
N SER A 351 1.91 10.38 -5.81
CA SER A 351 0.82 9.99 -6.70
C SER A 351 -0.44 9.63 -5.92
N TYR A 352 -1.61 9.76 -6.56
CA TYR A 352 -2.90 9.29 -6.03
C TYR A 352 -2.99 7.75 -5.96
N TYR A 353 -2.10 7.04 -6.65
CA TYR A 353 -2.03 5.58 -6.60
C TYR A 353 -1.30 5.12 -5.32
N ILE A 354 -2.07 4.75 -4.30
CA ILE A 354 -1.57 4.32 -2.99
C ILE A 354 -1.03 2.88 -2.97
N HIS A 355 -1.46 2.04 -3.91
CA HIS A 355 -1.10 0.63 -3.99
C HIS A 355 0.16 0.41 -4.84
N PHE A 356 0.96 -0.59 -4.46
CA PHE A 356 2.07 -1.06 -5.27
C PHE A 356 1.57 -1.78 -6.52
N ALA A 357 2.21 -1.51 -7.65
CA ALA A 357 1.96 -2.16 -8.93
C ALA A 357 3.23 -2.91 -9.39
N PRO A 358 3.10 -4.00 -10.15
CA PRO A 358 4.26 -4.69 -10.71
C PRO A 358 5.05 -3.76 -11.64
N VAL A 359 6.37 -3.86 -11.60
CA VAL A 359 7.24 -3.17 -12.56
C VAL A 359 7.19 -3.92 -13.90
N THR A 360 6.50 -3.32 -14.86
CA THR A 360 6.44 -3.81 -16.24
C THR A 360 7.51 -3.14 -17.11
N GLU A 361 7.69 -3.62 -18.33
CA GLU A 361 8.58 -2.98 -19.32
C GLU A 361 8.15 -1.53 -19.62
N THR A 362 6.84 -1.28 -19.72
CA THR A 362 6.29 0.08 -19.87
C THR A 362 6.68 1.00 -18.73
N VAL A 363 6.71 0.48 -17.49
CA VAL A 363 7.12 1.25 -16.31
C VAL A 363 8.61 1.60 -16.38
N LEU A 364 9.47 0.63 -16.74
CA LEU A 364 10.91 0.87 -16.90
C LEU A 364 11.18 1.97 -17.93
N ASN A 365 10.52 1.90 -19.08
CA ASN A 365 10.65 2.90 -20.15
C ASN A 365 10.16 4.29 -19.68
N SER A 366 9.05 4.33 -18.95
CA SER A 366 8.52 5.58 -18.39
C SER A 366 9.47 6.21 -17.37
N ILE A 367 10.11 5.41 -16.52
CA ILE A 367 11.12 5.88 -15.58
C ILE A 367 12.31 6.48 -16.34
N GLY A 368 12.76 5.83 -17.42
CA GLY A 368 13.82 6.34 -18.30
C GLY A 368 13.49 7.69 -18.92
N LEU A 369 12.29 7.83 -19.50
CA LEU A 369 11.82 9.09 -20.08
C LEU A 369 11.70 10.21 -19.03
N ASN A 370 11.18 9.89 -17.83
CA ASN A 370 11.08 10.84 -16.73
C ASN A 370 12.45 11.31 -16.24
N ALA A 371 13.44 10.41 -16.22
CA ALA A 371 14.82 10.76 -15.88
C ALA A 371 15.44 11.71 -16.91
N GLN A 372 15.25 11.43 -18.20
CA GLN A 372 15.72 12.28 -19.29
C GLN A 372 15.09 13.67 -19.26
N ALA A 373 13.80 13.75 -18.94
CA ALA A 373 13.09 15.02 -18.77
C ALA A 373 13.66 15.89 -17.63
N GLU A 374 14.32 15.28 -16.63
CA GLU A 374 15.02 15.98 -15.55
C GLU A 374 16.53 16.15 -15.82
N GLY A 375 16.99 15.89 -17.05
CA GLY A 375 18.38 16.08 -17.46
C GLY A 375 19.32 14.94 -17.03
N LEU A 376 18.81 13.77 -16.69
CA LEU A 376 19.60 12.58 -16.42
C LEU A 376 19.71 11.73 -17.70
N ALA A 377 20.93 11.53 -18.18
CA ALA A 377 21.23 10.68 -19.33
C ALA A 377 21.11 9.18 -18.98
N LEU A 378 19.94 8.74 -18.51
CA LEU A 378 19.66 7.35 -18.18
C LEU A 378 19.07 6.61 -19.37
N TRP A 379 19.62 5.44 -19.64
CA TRP A 379 19.14 4.50 -20.65
C TRP A 379 18.29 3.42 -19.97
N ASP A 380 17.41 2.76 -20.72
CA ASP A 380 16.53 1.69 -20.18
C ASP A 380 17.32 0.58 -19.46
N ARG A 381 18.53 0.29 -19.96
CA ARG A 381 19.45 -0.67 -19.34
C ARG A 381 19.86 -0.25 -17.92
N ASP A 382 20.08 1.03 -17.68
CA ASP A 382 20.53 1.56 -16.39
C ASP A 382 19.38 1.56 -15.38
N VAL A 383 18.17 1.93 -15.83
CA VAL A 383 16.94 1.80 -15.04
C VAL A 383 16.71 0.35 -14.64
N LYS A 384 16.79 -0.58 -15.60
CA LYS A 384 16.63 -2.03 -15.34
C LYS A 384 17.68 -2.54 -14.36
N ARG A 385 18.94 -2.15 -14.53
CA ARG A 385 20.03 -2.51 -13.59
C ARG A 385 19.76 -1.99 -12.19
N TYR A 386 19.27 -0.76 -12.04
CA TYR A 386 18.91 -0.20 -10.75
C TYR A 386 17.78 -1.02 -10.09
N VAL A 387 16.64 -1.17 -10.79
CA VAL A 387 15.42 -1.79 -10.26
C VAL A 387 15.63 -3.26 -9.88
N TYR A 388 16.42 -4.01 -10.64
CA TYR A 388 16.69 -5.43 -10.36
C TYR A 388 17.98 -5.67 -9.55
N SER A 389 18.62 -4.63 -9.02
CA SER A 389 19.77 -4.74 -8.10
C SER A 389 19.36 -4.96 -6.64
N ASP A 390 20.37 -5.05 -5.77
CA ASP A 390 20.28 -5.06 -4.31
C ASP A 390 19.90 -3.70 -3.69
N ARG A 391 19.80 -2.65 -4.50
CA ARG A 391 19.28 -1.34 -4.04
C ARG A 391 17.78 -1.37 -3.72
N VAL A 392 17.03 -2.30 -4.32
CA VAL A 392 15.60 -2.46 -4.05
C VAL A 392 15.43 -3.42 -2.88
N PRO A 393 14.83 -2.98 -1.76
CA PRO A 393 14.65 -3.82 -0.58
C PRO A 393 13.73 -5.00 -0.85
N VAL A 394 13.99 -6.11 -0.18
CA VAL A 394 13.09 -7.28 -0.19
C VAL A 394 11.87 -7.00 0.68
N PHE A 395 10.72 -7.54 0.28
CA PHE A 395 9.44 -7.44 0.97
C PHE A 395 8.81 -8.83 1.07
N TYR A 396 8.38 -9.20 2.27
CA TYR A 396 7.81 -10.50 2.60
C TYR A 396 6.35 -10.30 3.07
N PRO A 397 5.38 -10.25 2.14
CA PRO A 397 4.02 -9.79 2.43
C PRO A 397 3.35 -10.43 3.64
N LEU A 398 3.55 -11.74 3.84
CA LEU A 398 2.97 -12.47 4.95
C LEU A 398 3.66 -12.17 6.28
N GLU A 399 4.99 -12.19 6.32
CA GLU A 399 5.78 -11.88 7.52
C GLU A 399 5.56 -10.43 7.94
N ASP A 400 5.67 -9.49 7.00
CA ASP A 400 5.42 -8.08 7.23
C ASP A 400 4.01 -7.89 7.80
N TYR A 401 2.98 -8.52 7.21
CA TYR A 401 1.62 -8.44 7.76
C TYR A 401 1.54 -8.90 9.22
N LEU A 402 2.20 -10.01 9.58
CA LEU A 402 2.20 -10.55 10.95
C LEU A 402 3.04 -9.71 11.94
N GLU A 403 4.05 -8.98 11.47
CA GLU A 403 4.93 -8.15 12.30
C GLU A 403 4.30 -6.81 12.69
N TYR A 404 3.42 -6.24 11.85
CA TYR A 404 2.75 -4.96 12.10
C TYR A 404 1.35 -5.10 12.73
N LEU A 405 0.98 -6.28 13.24
CA LEU A 405 -0.29 -6.48 13.93
C LEU A 405 -0.34 -5.76 15.29
N PRO A 406 -1.52 -5.31 15.73
CA PRO A 406 -1.72 -4.83 17.09
C PRO A 406 -1.59 -5.97 18.12
N GLU A 407 -1.52 -5.61 19.40
CA GLU A 407 -1.63 -6.60 20.47
C GLU A 407 -3.01 -7.28 20.45
N TRP A 408 -3.03 -8.56 20.81
CA TRP A 408 -4.26 -9.34 20.90
C TRP A 408 -5.15 -8.83 22.05
N ASP A 409 -6.43 -8.65 21.77
CA ASP A 409 -7.44 -8.13 22.69
C ASP A 409 -7.96 -9.14 23.73
N GLY A 410 -7.44 -10.37 23.72
CA GLY A 410 -7.83 -11.44 24.64
C GLY A 410 -9.12 -12.19 24.27
N LYS A 411 -9.76 -11.88 23.13
CA LYS A 411 -11.00 -12.55 22.67
C LYS A 411 -10.70 -13.64 21.65
N ASP A 412 -11.55 -14.67 21.63
CA ASP A 412 -11.40 -15.80 20.72
C ASP A 412 -12.05 -15.55 19.34
N HIS A 413 -11.33 -14.84 18.48
CA HIS A 413 -11.73 -14.50 17.11
C HIS A 413 -11.67 -15.69 16.16
N ILE A 414 -10.68 -16.58 16.29
CA ILE A 414 -10.50 -17.73 15.39
C ILE A 414 -11.67 -18.70 15.52
N ARG A 415 -12.05 -19.05 16.75
CA ARG A 415 -13.19 -19.95 16.96
C ARG A 415 -14.52 -19.26 16.63
N ALA A 416 -14.67 -17.96 16.93
CA ALA A 416 -15.84 -17.20 16.51
C ALA A 416 -16.00 -17.18 14.96
N LEU A 417 -14.89 -17.12 14.22
CA LEU A 417 -14.90 -17.27 12.77
C LEU A 417 -15.32 -18.69 12.35
N ALA A 418 -14.87 -19.73 13.05
CA ALA A 418 -15.30 -21.11 12.79
C ALA A 418 -16.83 -21.29 12.96
N ASP A 419 -17.40 -20.60 13.96
CA ASP A 419 -18.82 -20.64 14.32
C ASP A 419 -19.74 -20.00 13.24
N THR A 420 -19.16 -19.27 12.26
CA THR A 420 -19.91 -18.75 11.09
C THR A 420 -20.34 -19.82 10.09
N LEU A 421 -19.74 -21.02 10.16
CA LEU A 421 -20.14 -22.16 9.33
C LEU A 421 -21.30 -22.94 9.97
N PRO A 422 -22.43 -23.15 9.27
CA PRO A 422 -23.56 -23.90 9.80
C PRO A 422 -23.28 -25.41 9.74
N THR A 423 -22.60 -25.94 10.76
CA THR A 423 -22.27 -27.36 10.88
C THR A 423 -22.70 -27.97 12.20
N ALA A 424 -23.10 -29.24 12.18
CA ALA A 424 -23.42 -30.02 13.38
C ALA A 424 -22.16 -30.64 14.02
N ASN A 425 -20.99 -30.53 13.39
CA ASN A 425 -19.75 -31.10 13.90
C ASN A 425 -19.20 -30.29 15.08
N ALA A 426 -19.47 -30.76 16.31
CA ALA A 426 -19.02 -30.10 17.54
C ALA A 426 -17.49 -29.95 17.67
N GLN A 427 -16.70 -30.75 16.94
CA GLN A 427 -15.23 -30.68 16.97
C GLN A 427 -14.66 -29.64 16.00
N TRP A 428 -15.44 -29.20 15.01
CA TRP A 428 -14.99 -28.28 13.95
C TRP A 428 -14.30 -27.04 14.50
N ARG A 429 -14.91 -26.41 15.51
CA ARG A 429 -14.41 -25.20 16.14
C ARG A 429 -12.95 -25.32 16.61
N ASN A 430 -12.58 -26.44 17.22
CA ASN A 430 -11.23 -26.69 17.71
C ASN A 430 -10.28 -27.19 16.62
N LEU A 431 -10.77 -28.01 15.69
CA LEU A 431 -9.97 -28.48 14.57
C LEU A 431 -9.57 -27.32 13.64
N PHE A 432 -10.50 -26.38 13.39
CA PHE A 432 -10.24 -25.14 12.66
C PHE A 432 -9.21 -24.28 13.38
N TYR A 433 -9.31 -24.14 14.71
CA TYR A 433 -8.33 -23.39 15.50
C TYR A 433 -6.90 -23.92 15.28
N ILE A 434 -6.69 -25.23 15.43
CA ILE A 434 -5.38 -25.87 15.23
C ILE A 434 -4.89 -25.67 13.79
N TRP A 435 -5.78 -25.89 12.80
CA TRP A 435 -5.43 -25.71 11.39
C TRP A 435 -5.09 -24.24 11.07
N PHE A 436 -5.79 -23.27 11.64
CA PHE A 436 -5.55 -21.85 11.42
C PHE A 436 -4.24 -21.39 12.06
N LEU A 437 -3.92 -21.89 13.26
CA LEU A 437 -2.60 -21.71 13.86
C LEU A 437 -1.51 -22.33 12.99
N SER A 438 -1.76 -23.53 12.45
CA SER A 438 -0.83 -24.18 11.53
C SER A 438 -0.60 -23.32 10.29
N MET A 439 -1.65 -22.79 9.67
CA MET A 439 -1.55 -21.91 8.51
C MET A 439 -0.70 -20.68 8.84
N THR A 440 -1.00 -20.00 9.94
CA THR A 440 -0.28 -18.80 10.38
C THR A 440 1.18 -19.10 10.72
N ALA A 441 1.47 -20.28 11.30
CA ALA A 441 2.85 -20.69 11.59
C ALA A 441 3.69 -20.80 10.31
N HIS A 442 3.14 -21.35 9.22
CA HIS A 442 3.85 -21.51 7.95
C HIS A 442 4.18 -20.19 7.25
N TRP A 443 3.48 -19.11 7.61
CA TRP A 443 3.78 -17.78 7.09
C TRP A 443 5.11 -17.25 7.60
N TYR A 444 5.57 -17.71 8.78
CA TYR A 444 6.91 -17.42 9.28
C TYR A 444 7.96 -18.28 8.59
N ARG A 445 9.09 -17.66 8.20
CA ARG A 445 10.27 -18.33 7.64
C ARG A 445 11.17 -18.97 8.71
N ARG A 446 10.58 -19.68 9.67
CA ARG A 446 11.30 -20.47 10.67
C ARG A 446 11.31 -21.94 10.26
N GLU A 447 12.26 -22.72 10.78
CA GLU A 447 12.30 -24.17 10.55
C GLU A 447 11.04 -24.82 11.13
N HIS A 448 10.18 -25.35 10.26
CA HIS A 448 8.99 -26.07 10.66
C HIS A 448 9.27 -27.56 10.63
N LEU A 449 9.25 -28.19 11.81
CA LEU A 449 9.31 -29.65 11.96
C LEU A 449 8.07 -30.35 11.38
N HIS A 450 6.96 -29.63 11.25
CA HIS A 450 5.66 -30.17 10.87
C HIS A 450 5.03 -29.36 9.73
N ALA A 451 4.68 -30.04 8.64
CA ALA A 451 3.87 -29.46 7.56
C ALA A 451 2.40 -29.36 7.99
N ASN A 452 1.66 -28.36 7.50
CA ASN A 452 0.19 -28.34 7.56
C ASN A 452 -0.36 -29.43 6.62
N SER A 453 -0.37 -30.66 7.13
CA SER A 453 -0.71 -31.87 6.40
C SER A 453 -2.22 -32.18 6.42
N SER A 454 -2.99 -31.36 7.14
CA SER A 454 -4.44 -31.45 7.24
C SER A 454 -5.12 -30.42 6.35
N LEU A 455 -6.26 -30.81 5.78
CA LEU A 455 -7.02 -30.06 4.79
C LEU A 455 -8.49 -30.03 5.21
N PRO A 456 -9.02 -28.87 5.60
CA PRO A 456 -10.46 -28.69 5.80
C PRO A 456 -11.20 -28.81 4.46
N LEU A 457 -12.19 -29.69 4.41
CA LEU A 457 -12.99 -29.98 3.23
C LEU A 457 -14.45 -29.64 3.52
N LEU A 458 -14.92 -28.52 2.97
CA LEU A 458 -16.29 -28.04 3.13
C LEU A 458 -17.21 -28.72 2.11
N VAL A 459 -18.16 -29.52 2.59
CA VAL A 459 -19.09 -30.30 1.79
C VAL A 459 -20.49 -29.74 1.98
N GLY A 460 -21.16 -29.34 0.90
CA GLY A 460 -22.53 -28.85 0.98
C GLY A 460 -23.06 -28.38 -0.36
N PRO A 461 -24.31 -27.91 -0.44
CA PRO A 461 -24.94 -27.55 -1.72
C PRO A 461 -24.20 -26.44 -2.46
N GLN A 462 -24.32 -26.41 -3.79
CA GLN A 462 -23.77 -25.34 -4.60
C GLN A 462 -24.41 -23.99 -4.21
N GLY A 463 -23.65 -22.90 -4.28
CA GLY A 463 -24.16 -21.56 -3.99
C GLY A 463 -24.34 -21.22 -2.50
N CYS A 464 -23.96 -22.10 -1.56
CA CYS A 464 -24.05 -21.79 -0.12
C CYS A 464 -22.92 -20.87 0.43
N GLY A 465 -22.03 -20.37 -0.44
CA GLY A 465 -21.00 -19.39 -0.08
C GLY A 465 -19.65 -19.96 0.36
N LYS A 466 -19.37 -21.26 0.13
CA LYS A 466 -18.13 -21.93 0.58
C LYS A 466 -16.86 -21.27 0.05
N SER A 467 -16.76 -21.09 -1.27
CA SER A 467 -15.57 -20.50 -1.91
C SER A 467 -15.34 -19.04 -1.46
N THR A 468 -16.42 -18.29 -1.22
CA THR A 468 -16.36 -16.93 -0.65
C THR A 468 -15.81 -16.95 0.78
N TRP A 469 -16.27 -17.88 1.61
CA TRP A 469 -15.78 -18.04 2.98
C TRP A 469 -14.29 -18.38 3.01
N CYS A 470 -13.85 -19.35 2.18
CA CYS A 470 -12.44 -19.71 2.03
C CYS A 470 -11.58 -18.51 1.62
N ARG A 471 -12.04 -17.72 0.64
CA ARG A 471 -11.35 -16.51 0.19
C ARG A 471 -11.29 -15.43 1.27
N ASN A 472 -12.35 -15.33 2.08
CA ASN A 472 -12.46 -14.36 3.17
C ASN A 472 -11.62 -14.72 4.40
N LEU A 473 -10.98 -15.89 4.45
CA LEU A 473 -9.98 -16.21 5.47
C LEU A 473 -8.76 -15.29 5.38
N LEU A 474 -8.40 -14.83 4.17
CA LEU A 474 -7.30 -13.89 3.97
C LEU A 474 -7.79 -12.43 4.04
N PRO A 475 -7.03 -11.54 4.70
CA PRO A 475 -7.33 -10.12 4.71
C PRO A 475 -7.25 -9.54 3.29
N PRO A 476 -7.98 -8.44 2.99
CA PRO A 476 -8.00 -7.84 1.65
C PRO A 476 -6.62 -7.59 1.03
N SER A 477 -5.64 -7.16 1.84
CA SER A 477 -4.26 -6.92 1.42
C SER A 477 -3.50 -8.19 1.00
N LEU A 478 -3.90 -9.37 1.47
CA LEU A 478 -3.27 -10.66 1.17
C LEU A 478 -4.11 -11.55 0.25
N ARG A 479 -5.30 -11.11 -0.19
CA ARG A 479 -6.17 -11.90 -1.09
C ARG A 479 -5.53 -12.24 -2.43
N MET A 480 -4.51 -11.51 -2.86
CA MET A 480 -3.74 -11.87 -4.06
C MET A 480 -2.90 -13.16 -3.89
N TYR A 481 -2.71 -13.63 -2.64
CA TYR A 481 -2.05 -14.88 -2.30
C TYR A 481 -3.05 -16.01 -1.99
N TYR A 482 -4.30 -15.86 -2.41
CA TYR A 482 -5.29 -16.93 -2.51
C TYR A 482 -5.38 -17.41 -3.96
N THR A 483 -5.50 -18.73 -4.17
CA THR A 483 -5.81 -19.31 -5.48
C THR A 483 -6.79 -20.47 -5.33
N ASP A 484 -7.75 -20.56 -6.25
CA ASP A 484 -8.65 -21.70 -6.44
C ASP A 484 -8.29 -22.52 -7.71
N SER A 485 -7.39 -22.00 -8.53
CA SER A 485 -6.92 -22.66 -9.76
C SER A 485 -5.62 -23.42 -9.50
N ILE A 486 -5.71 -24.73 -9.28
CA ILE A 486 -4.55 -25.63 -9.19
C ILE A 486 -4.70 -26.80 -10.15
N ASP A 487 -3.68 -27.01 -10.99
CA ASP A 487 -3.61 -28.16 -11.88
C ASP A 487 -2.59 -29.19 -11.34
N PHE A 488 -3.09 -30.33 -10.88
CA PHE A 488 -2.27 -31.44 -10.39
C PHE A 488 -1.64 -32.29 -11.49
N SER A 489 -2.01 -32.09 -12.77
CA SER A 489 -1.41 -32.79 -13.90
C SER A 489 0.06 -32.40 -14.08
N ASN A 490 0.38 -31.12 -13.87
CA ASN A 490 1.74 -30.59 -13.89
C ASN A 490 2.34 -30.52 -12.49
N LYS A 491 2.97 -31.63 -12.08
CA LYS A 491 3.57 -31.77 -10.75
C LYS A 491 4.56 -30.66 -10.38
N ARG A 492 5.33 -30.13 -11.34
CA ARG A 492 6.33 -29.09 -11.06
C ARG A 492 5.68 -27.75 -10.75
N ASP A 493 4.67 -27.37 -11.52
CA ASP A 493 3.97 -26.10 -11.30
C ASP A 493 3.12 -26.16 -10.03
N ALA A 494 2.46 -27.30 -9.76
CA ALA A 494 1.76 -27.53 -8.51
C ALA A 494 2.66 -27.39 -7.27
N GLU A 495 3.91 -27.86 -7.35
CA GLU A 495 4.89 -27.66 -6.28
C GLU A 495 5.34 -26.20 -6.14
N LEU A 496 5.49 -25.46 -7.25
CA LEU A 496 5.86 -24.04 -7.21
C LEU A 496 4.75 -23.14 -6.65
N ILE A 497 3.47 -23.49 -6.83
CA ILE A 497 2.33 -22.76 -6.26
C ILE A 497 2.43 -22.70 -4.72
N LEU A 498 2.95 -23.75 -4.07
CA LEU A 498 3.13 -23.83 -2.62
C LEU A 498 4.03 -22.73 -2.04
N THR A 499 4.90 -22.15 -2.87
CA THR A 499 5.87 -21.13 -2.48
C THR A 499 5.39 -19.71 -2.78
N ARG A 500 4.27 -19.56 -3.52
CA ARG A 500 3.74 -18.26 -3.96
C ARG A 500 2.44 -17.86 -3.26
N PHE A 501 1.63 -18.84 -2.87
CA PHE A 501 0.31 -18.62 -2.28
C PHE A 501 0.29 -18.96 -0.79
N ALA A 502 -0.50 -18.21 -0.02
CA ALA A 502 -0.71 -18.43 1.41
C ALA A 502 -1.80 -19.47 1.66
N LEU A 503 -2.84 -19.45 0.83
CA LEU A 503 -3.98 -20.37 0.89
C LEU A 503 -4.35 -20.84 -0.51
N ILE A 504 -4.40 -22.16 -0.68
CA ILE A 504 -4.84 -22.81 -1.92
C ILE A 504 -6.18 -23.48 -1.64
N ASN A 505 -7.22 -23.07 -2.33
CA ASN A 505 -8.50 -23.76 -2.35
C ASN A 505 -8.52 -24.80 -3.47
N ILE A 506 -8.79 -26.06 -3.16
CA ILE A 506 -9.11 -27.07 -4.16
C ILE A 506 -10.62 -27.01 -4.35
N ASP A 507 -11.06 -26.20 -5.32
CA ASP A 507 -12.47 -26.16 -5.67
C ASP A 507 -12.88 -27.43 -6.43
N GLU A 508 -14.14 -27.83 -6.26
CA GLU A 508 -14.67 -29.09 -6.82
C GLU A 508 -13.74 -30.28 -6.56
N PHE A 509 -13.47 -30.57 -5.28
CA PHE A 509 -12.51 -31.62 -4.87
C PHE A 509 -12.78 -33.00 -5.51
N ASP A 510 -14.05 -33.33 -5.79
CA ASP A 510 -14.48 -34.55 -6.45
C ASP A 510 -14.02 -34.67 -7.91
N SER A 511 -13.66 -33.56 -8.57
CA SER A 511 -13.06 -33.55 -9.91
C SER A 511 -11.61 -34.06 -9.92
N VAL A 512 -10.94 -34.11 -8.76
CA VAL A 512 -9.54 -34.55 -8.66
C VAL A 512 -9.45 -36.05 -8.90
N SER A 513 -8.94 -36.41 -10.08
CA SER A 513 -8.75 -37.81 -10.49
C SER A 513 -7.99 -38.63 -9.45
N SER A 514 -8.41 -39.89 -9.30
CA SER A 514 -7.76 -40.89 -8.44
C SER A 514 -6.26 -41.08 -8.74
N ALA A 515 -5.83 -40.81 -9.98
CA ALA A 515 -4.42 -40.84 -10.38
C ALA A 515 -3.56 -39.80 -9.65
N TYR A 516 -4.15 -38.67 -9.23
CA TYR A 516 -3.44 -37.56 -8.55
C TYR A 516 -3.60 -37.56 -7.04
N GLN A 517 -4.51 -38.37 -6.47
CA GLN A 517 -4.73 -38.46 -5.02
C GLN A 517 -3.46 -38.79 -4.23
N SER A 518 -2.61 -39.71 -4.74
CA SER A 518 -1.32 -40.02 -4.12
C SER A 518 -0.34 -38.85 -4.17
N PHE A 519 -0.37 -38.06 -5.24
CA PHE A 519 0.46 -36.86 -5.38
C PHE A 519 -0.01 -35.75 -4.45
N LEU A 520 -1.32 -35.49 -4.37
CA LEU A 520 -1.90 -34.55 -3.41
C LEU A 520 -1.51 -34.89 -1.97
N LYS A 521 -1.65 -36.16 -1.56
CA LYS A 521 -1.22 -36.63 -0.22
C LYS A 521 0.25 -36.34 0.07
N ASN A 522 1.12 -36.47 -0.93
CA ASN A 522 2.55 -36.14 -0.81
C ASN A 522 2.76 -34.63 -0.67
N VAL A 523 2.13 -33.84 -1.55
CA VAL A 523 2.19 -32.38 -1.53
C VAL A 523 1.74 -31.81 -0.18
N LEU A 524 0.66 -32.32 0.40
CA LEU A 524 0.17 -31.92 1.71
C LEU A 524 1.23 -32.11 2.82
N GLN A 525 2.05 -33.16 2.73
CA GLN A 525 3.05 -33.50 3.73
C GLN A 525 4.40 -32.82 3.54
N LYS A 526 4.64 -32.18 2.40
CA LYS A 526 5.96 -31.64 2.04
C LYS A 526 6.24 -30.34 2.80
N PRO A 527 7.22 -30.28 3.74
CA PRO A 527 7.50 -29.06 4.51
C PRO A 527 8.32 -28.04 3.71
N VAL A 528 9.17 -28.51 2.80
CA VAL A 528 10.07 -27.68 1.98
C VAL A 528 9.98 -28.10 0.52
N VAL A 529 9.95 -27.13 -0.39
CA VAL A 529 9.82 -27.37 -1.82
C VAL A 529 11.20 -27.30 -2.49
N ASN A 530 11.75 -28.44 -2.89
CA ASN A 530 12.96 -28.48 -3.70
C ASN A 530 12.61 -28.32 -5.18
N ALA A 531 12.68 -27.10 -5.69
CA ALA A 531 12.32 -26.79 -7.07
C ALA A 531 13.33 -25.85 -7.74
N ARG A 532 13.32 -25.85 -9.08
CA ARG A 532 14.08 -24.91 -9.91
C ARG A 532 13.14 -23.81 -10.39
N GLN A 533 13.40 -22.57 -9.98
CA GLN A 533 12.67 -21.42 -10.51
C GLN A 533 13.03 -21.21 -12.00
N PRO A 534 12.10 -20.77 -12.86
CA PRO A 534 12.32 -20.66 -14.32
C PRO A 534 13.58 -19.91 -14.74
N TYR A 535 14.02 -18.94 -13.93
CA TYR A 535 15.19 -18.08 -14.20
C TYR A 535 16.46 -18.47 -13.43
N LYS A 536 16.42 -19.51 -12.59
CA LYS A 536 17.58 -19.96 -11.80
C LYS A 536 18.15 -21.25 -12.37
N ARG A 537 19.48 -21.32 -12.45
CA ARG A 537 20.20 -22.51 -12.95
C ARG A 537 20.20 -23.67 -11.96
N SER A 538 20.15 -23.39 -10.65
CA SER A 538 20.19 -24.39 -9.59
C SER A 538 18.82 -24.66 -8.97
N ILE A 539 18.62 -25.91 -8.52
CA ILE A 539 17.52 -26.28 -7.63
C ILE A 539 17.78 -25.64 -6.26
N GLN A 540 16.75 -25.07 -5.66
CA GLN A 540 16.82 -24.46 -4.33
C GLN A 540 15.75 -25.04 -3.43
N ALA A 541 16.07 -25.12 -2.13
CA ALA A 541 15.08 -25.37 -1.09
C ALA A 541 14.25 -24.09 -0.91
N LEU A 542 13.02 -24.11 -1.39
CA LEU A 542 12.07 -23.01 -1.28
C LEU A 542 11.16 -23.23 -0.09
N HIS A 543 10.92 -22.15 0.65
CA HIS A 543 9.99 -22.14 1.78
C HIS A 543 8.56 -22.35 1.30
N ARG A 544 7.80 -23.18 2.01
CA ARG A 544 6.38 -23.41 1.77
C ARG A 544 5.56 -22.46 2.64
N TYR A 545 4.73 -21.63 2.02
CA TYR A 545 3.76 -20.79 2.72
C TYR A 545 2.34 -21.39 2.67
N ALA A 546 2.04 -22.15 1.62
CA ALA A 546 0.68 -22.57 1.33
C ALA A 546 0.11 -23.57 2.35
N SER A 547 -1.06 -23.23 2.87
CA SER A 547 -2.02 -24.17 3.44
C SER A 547 -3.11 -24.51 2.43
N PHE A 548 -3.74 -25.66 2.61
CA PHE A 548 -4.82 -26.12 1.74
C PHE A 548 -6.16 -26.09 2.45
N ILE A 549 -7.17 -25.70 1.69
CA ILE A 549 -8.59 -25.86 1.99
C ILE A 549 -9.25 -26.43 0.74
N ALA A 550 -10.41 -27.06 0.87
CA ALA A 550 -11.13 -27.58 -0.29
C ALA A 550 -12.63 -27.41 -0.14
N THR A 551 -13.31 -27.31 -1.28
CA THR A 551 -14.75 -27.17 -1.37
C THR A 551 -15.30 -28.26 -2.28
N CYS A 552 -16.44 -28.85 -1.90
CA CYS A 552 -17.11 -29.82 -2.75
C CYS A 552 -18.63 -29.76 -2.55
N ASN A 553 -19.35 -30.22 -3.57
CA ASN A 553 -20.80 -30.35 -3.57
C ASN A 553 -21.28 -31.79 -3.33
N ASN A 554 -20.41 -32.78 -3.55
CA ASN A 554 -20.73 -34.20 -3.42
C ASN A 554 -20.26 -34.75 -2.06
N TYR A 555 -20.95 -35.77 -1.53
CA TYR A 555 -20.59 -36.47 -0.29
C TYR A 555 -19.67 -37.67 -0.53
N ASP A 556 -19.71 -38.26 -1.72
CA ASP A 556 -18.89 -39.43 -2.09
C ASP A 556 -17.45 -39.04 -2.46
N LEU A 557 -16.63 -38.66 -1.47
CA LEU A 557 -15.33 -38.04 -1.71
C LEU A 557 -14.15 -38.97 -1.43
N LEU A 558 -14.23 -39.74 -0.35
CA LEU A 558 -13.08 -40.47 0.18
C LEU A 558 -13.16 -41.95 -0.24
N THR A 559 -12.23 -42.36 -1.11
CA THR A 559 -12.15 -43.73 -1.63
C THR A 559 -11.19 -44.64 -0.83
N ASP A 560 -10.33 -44.05 -0.01
CA ASP A 560 -9.30 -44.75 0.76
C ASP A 560 -9.41 -44.45 2.27
N PRO A 561 -9.86 -45.41 3.09
CA PRO A 561 -10.03 -45.22 4.53
C PRO A 561 -8.72 -44.91 5.25
N THR A 562 -7.57 -45.44 4.79
CA THR A 562 -6.26 -45.22 5.46
C THR A 562 -5.68 -43.83 5.19
N GLY A 563 -6.10 -43.19 4.09
CA GLY A 563 -5.65 -41.85 3.68
C GLY A 563 -6.52 -40.71 4.18
N SER A 564 -7.68 -41.01 4.76
CA SER A 564 -8.73 -40.05 5.13
C SER A 564 -8.36 -39.13 6.31
N ARG A 565 -7.41 -39.51 7.17
CA ARG A 565 -7.01 -38.76 8.37
C ARG A 565 -6.51 -37.32 8.10
N ARG A 566 -6.12 -37.01 6.87
CA ARG A 566 -5.63 -35.68 6.44
C ARG A 566 -6.76 -34.74 6.04
N PHE A 567 -7.98 -35.24 5.85
CA PHE A 567 -9.12 -34.44 5.44
C PHE A 567 -9.99 -34.18 6.67
N ILE A 568 -10.34 -32.94 6.94
CA ILE A 568 -11.31 -32.58 7.98
C ILE A 568 -12.61 -32.31 7.23
N CYS A 569 -13.44 -33.33 7.03
CA CYS A 569 -14.69 -33.17 6.27
C CYS A 569 -15.76 -32.51 7.15
N ILE A 570 -16.33 -31.41 6.65
CA ILE A 570 -17.37 -30.66 7.35
C ILE A 570 -18.58 -30.56 6.44
N GLU A 571 -19.70 -31.13 6.89
CA GLU A 571 -21.00 -30.93 6.27
C GLU A 571 -21.53 -29.54 6.63
N ILE A 572 -21.93 -28.81 5.58
CA ILE A 572 -22.52 -27.48 5.64
C ILE A 572 -24.02 -27.62 5.40
N SER A 573 -24.78 -27.47 6.48
CA SER A 573 -26.23 -27.72 6.54
C SER A 573 -27.09 -26.56 6.00
N GLY A 574 -26.50 -25.39 5.77
CA GLY A 574 -27.23 -24.18 5.35
C GLY A 574 -26.36 -23.16 4.61
N THR A 575 -26.88 -21.94 4.44
CA THR A 575 -26.14 -20.83 3.81
C THR A 575 -25.12 -20.26 4.79
N ILE A 576 -23.88 -20.08 4.33
CA ILE A 576 -22.80 -19.48 5.12
C ILE A 576 -22.99 -17.96 5.18
N ASP A 577 -22.97 -17.41 6.39
CA ASP A 577 -22.97 -15.96 6.57
C ASP A 577 -21.59 -15.36 6.22
N ASN A 578 -21.51 -14.81 5.02
CA ASN A 578 -20.32 -14.08 4.53
C ASN A 578 -20.43 -12.56 4.75
N SER A 579 -21.50 -12.07 5.39
CA SER A 579 -21.72 -10.63 5.61
C SER A 579 -21.06 -10.11 6.88
N THR A 580 -20.76 -11.00 7.83
CA THR A 580 -20.07 -10.65 9.08
C THR A 580 -18.69 -10.04 8.80
N SER A 581 -18.46 -8.83 9.31
CA SER A 581 -17.18 -8.14 9.19
C SER A 581 -16.11 -8.84 10.04
N ILE A 582 -15.08 -9.38 9.39
CA ILE A 582 -13.96 -10.03 10.08
C ILE A 582 -12.95 -8.98 10.52
N ASN A 583 -12.63 -8.95 11.82
CA ASN A 583 -11.50 -8.17 12.32
C ASN A 583 -10.20 -8.96 12.06
N TYR A 584 -9.65 -8.80 10.85
CA TYR A 584 -8.45 -9.53 10.43
C TYR A 584 -7.22 -9.24 11.29
N GLU A 585 -7.06 -8.01 11.77
CA GLU A 585 -5.92 -7.66 12.61
C GLU A 585 -5.95 -8.45 13.92
N GLN A 586 -7.10 -8.48 14.60
CA GLN A 586 -7.25 -9.24 15.85
C GLN A 586 -7.26 -10.76 15.65
N LEU A 587 -7.83 -11.24 14.53
CA LEU A 587 -7.82 -12.67 14.16
C LEU A 587 -6.39 -13.22 14.07
N TYR A 588 -5.52 -12.51 13.35
CA TYR A 588 -4.12 -12.92 13.22
C TYR A 588 -3.29 -12.54 14.46
N ALA A 589 -3.63 -11.47 15.20
CA ALA A 589 -2.98 -11.15 16.47
C ALA A 589 -3.17 -12.27 17.50
N GLN A 590 -4.39 -12.84 17.59
CA GLN A 590 -4.67 -14.02 18.41
C GLN A 590 -3.79 -15.20 18.00
N ALA A 591 -3.71 -15.51 16.70
CA ALA A 591 -2.90 -16.62 16.20
C ALA A 591 -1.41 -16.44 16.52
N VAL A 592 -0.87 -15.23 16.33
CA VAL A 592 0.52 -14.90 16.65
C VAL A 592 0.79 -14.99 18.15
N ALA A 593 -0.12 -14.50 18.99
CA ALA A 593 0.00 -14.60 20.45
C ALA A 593 0.03 -16.06 20.91
N ALA A 594 -0.88 -16.90 20.39
CA ALA A 594 -0.92 -18.34 20.68
C ALA A 594 0.40 -19.04 20.28
N LEU A 595 0.90 -18.78 19.07
CA LEU A 595 2.16 -19.34 18.59
C LEU A 595 3.38 -18.88 19.42
N LYS A 596 3.43 -17.59 19.81
CA LYS A 596 4.49 -17.05 20.68
C LYS A 596 4.46 -17.68 22.07
N ASN A 597 3.27 -18.01 22.59
CA ASN A 597 3.09 -18.71 23.86
C ASN A 597 3.37 -20.22 23.77
N GLY A 598 3.77 -20.72 22.60
CA GLY A 598 4.08 -22.14 22.39
C GLY A 598 2.85 -23.03 22.26
N GLU A 599 1.69 -22.48 21.91
CA GLU A 599 0.52 -23.30 21.61
C GLU A 599 0.77 -24.26 20.44
N ARG A 600 0.21 -25.46 20.57
CA ARG A 600 0.35 -26.52 19.58
C ARG A 600 -0.46 -26.20 18.32
N TYR A 601 0.17 -26.40 17.16
CA TYR A 601 -0.42 -26.18 15.84
C TYR A 601 -0.37 -27.42 14.91
N TRP A 602 -0.03 -28.60 15.42
CA TRP A 602 -0.10 -29.87 14.70
C TRP A 602 -1.14 -30.78 15.35
N PHE A 603 -1.77 -31.66 14.57
CA PHE A 603 -2.76 -32.61 15.07
C PHE A 603 -2.11 -33.78 15.82
N THR A 604 -2.78 -34.25 16.86
CA THR A 604 -2.44 -35.46 17.61
C THR A 604 -3.03 -36.71 16.95
N SER A 605 -2.49 -37.88 17.27
CA SER A 605 -3.05 -39.15 16.80
C SER A 605 -4.52 -39.35 17.19
N GLU A 606 -4.95 -38.82 18.35
CA GLU A 606 -6.34 -38.90 18.81
C GLU A 606 -7.27 -38.02 17.96
N GLU A 607 -6.85 -36.79 17.66
CA GLU A 607 -7.60 -35.88 16.78
C GLU A 607 -7.65 -36.41 15.33
N GLU A 608 -6.55 -36.99 14.82
CA GLU A 608 -6.52 -37.66 13.52
C GLU A 608 -7.50 -38.86 13.48
N PHE A 609 -7.59 -39.62 14.57
CA PHE A 609 -8.51 -40.76 14.69
C PHE A 609 -9.97 -40.29 14.75
N SER A 610 -10.27 -39.27 15.56
CA SER A 610 -11.61 -38.68 15.64
C SER A 610 -12.05 -38.11 14.28
N THR A 611 -11.13 -37.44 13.56
CA THR A 611 -11.38 -36.93 12.21
C THR A 611 -11.68 -38.07 11.24
N THR A 612 -10.90 -39.15 11.28
CA THR A 612 -11.14 -40.35 10.45
C THR A 612 -12.52 -40.96 10.69
N ARG A 613 -12.97 -41.01 11.95
CA ARG A 613 -14.30 -41.48 12.31
C ARG A 613 -15.40 -40.56 11.78
N ASN A 614 -15.26 -39.25 11.93
CA ASN A 614 -16.21 -38.27 11.38
C ASN A 614 -16.30 -38.34 9.85
N ASN A 615 -15.20 -38.73 9.20
CA ASN A 615 -15.12 -38.87 7.75
C ASN A 615 -15.84 -40.11 7.21
N GLU A 616 -16.30 -41.05 8.05
CA GLU A 616 -16.97 -42.29 7.61
C GLU A 616 -18.19 -42.01 6.72
N VAL A 617 -18.94 -40.94 7.00
CA VAL A 617 -20.14 -40.53 6.24
C VAL A 617 -19.80 -40.01 4.83
N PHE A 618 -18.57 -39.55 4.61
CA PHE A 618 -18.08 -39.03 3.32
C PHE A 618 -17.27 -40.06 2.53
N GLN A 619 -17.20 -41.30 3.01
CA GLN A 619 -16.54 -42.38 2.30
C GLN A 619 -17.46 -42.94 1.23
N GLN A 620 -16.94 -43.04 0.01
CA GLN A 620 -17.64 -43.75 -1.04
C GLN A 620 -17.66 -45.24 -0.70
N LEU A 621 -18.85 -45.82 -0.54
CA LEU A 621 -18.99 -47.28 -0.46
C LEU A 621 -18.92 -47.86 -1.88
N PRO A 622 -17.90 -48.67 -2.22
CA PRO A 622 -17.84 -49.36 -3.50
C PRO A 622 -19.05 -50.27 -3.68
N VAL A 623 -19.47 -50.47 -4.94
CA VAL A 623 -20.62 -51.35 -5.28
C VAL A 623 -20.45 -52.75 -4.69
N GLU A 624 -19.23 -53.27 -4.67
CA GLU A 624 -18.92 -54.56 -4.05
C GLU A 624 -19.21 -54.59 -2.54
N GLU A 625 -18.92 -53.50 -1.83
CA GLU A 625 -19.19 -53.36 -0.39
C GLU A 625 -20.69 -53.21 -0.13
N GLN A 626 -21.39 -52.41 -0.94
CA GLN A 626 -22.84 -52.23 -0.84
C GLN A 626 -23.59 -53.55 -1.07
N LEU A 627 -23.26 -54.26 -2.15
CA LEU A 627 -23.84 -55.58 -2.44
C LEU A 627 -23.52 -56.59 -1.34
N PHE A 628 -22.29 -56.58 -0.82
CA PHE A 628 -21.93 -57.42 0.31
C PHE A 628 -22.81 -57.14 1.53
N LEU A 629 -22.94 -55.87 1.93
CA LEU A 629 -23.73 -55.48 3.11
C LEU A 629 -25.24 -55.73 2.93
N GLN A 630 -25.73 -55.74 1.68
CA GLN A 630 -27.13 -56.09 1.37
C GLN A 630 -27.40 -57.59 1.55
N HIS A 631 -26.45 -58.45 1.15
CA HIS A 631 -26.65 -59.90 1.14
C HIS A 631 -25.99 -60.66 2.30
N PHE A 632 -25.05 -60.04 3.01
CA PHE A 632 -24.25 -60.68 4.05
C PHE A 632 -23.95 -59.76 5.23
N ARG A 633 -23.76 -60.38 6.40
CA ARG A 633 -23.20 -59.75 7.60
C ARG A 633 -22.18 -60.66 8.27
N ALA A 634 -21.38 -60.09 9.17
CA ALA A 634 -20.50 -60.87 10.05
C ALA A 634 -21.31 -61.86 10.90
N ALA A 635 -20.78 -63.09 11.03
CA ALA A 635 -21.30 -64.06 11.98
C ALA A 635 -21.01 -63.63 13.42
N ARG A 636 -22.01 -63.76 14.31
CA ARG A 636 -21.83 -63.53 15.74
C ARG A 636 -21.17 -64.75 16.40
N PRO A 637 -20.49 -64.60 17.55
CA PRO A 637 -19.90 -65.73 18.26
C PRO A 637 -20.95 -66.80 18.59
N GLY A 638 -20.72 -68.04 18.12
CA GLY A 638 -21.63 -69.18 18.33
C GLY A 638 -22.82 -69.25 17.37
N GLU A 639 -22.93 -68.33 16.42
CA GLU A 639 -23.94 -68.37 15.36
C GLU A 639 -23.52 -69.31 14.22
N GLU A 640 -24.49 -70.02 13.64
CA GLU A 640 -24.23 -70.87 12.47
C GLU A 640 -23.86 -69.98 11.28
N SER A 641 -22.67 -70.17 10.73
CA SER A 641 -22.09 -69.29 9.72
C SER A 641 -21.64 -70.05 8.48
N LEU A 642 -21.74 -69.42 7.32
CA LEU A 642 -21.12 -69.90 6.09
C LEU A 642 -19.64 -69.48 6.09
N GLU A 643 -18.73 -70.44 5.91
CA GLU A 643 -17.32 -70.15 5.66
C GLU A 643 -17.07 -70.05 4.16
N LEU A 644 -17.04 -68.83 3.64
CA LEU A 644 -16.84 -68.55 2.21
C LEU A 644 -15.54 -67.80 1.97
N SER A 645 -14.82 -68.18 0.93
CA SER A 645 -13.68 -67.40 0.43
C SER A 645 -14.16 -66.10 -0.24
N ALA A 646 -13.26 -65.11 -0.35
CA ALA A 646 -13.58 -63.85 -1.02
C ALA A 646 -14.08 -64.02 -2.48
N ILE A 647 -13.62 -65.07 -3.17
CA ILE A 647 -14.07 -65.36 -4.54
C ILE A 647 -15.47 -65.97 -4.59
N GLU A 648 -15.80 -66.86 -3.66
CA GLU A 648 -17.14 -67.46 -3.55
C GLU A 648 -18.18 -66.39 -3.19
N ILE A 649 -17.85 -65.47 -2.28
CA ILE A 649 -18.70 -64.32 -1.96
C ILE A 649 -18.90 -63.44 -3.20
N LEU A 650 -17.83 -63.07 -3.92
CA LEU A 650 -17.96 -62.25 -5.13
C LEU A 650 -18.79 -62.92 -6.23
N GLN A 651 -18.61 -64.22 -6.45
CA GLN A 651 -19.39 -64.99 -7.42
C GLN A 651 -20.87 -65.01 -7.05
N TYR A 652 -21.18 -65.21 -5.77
CA TYR A 652 -22.56 -65.12 -5.28
C TYR A 652 -23.17 -63.74 -5.51
N LEU A 653 -22.44 -62.67 -5.18
CA LEU A 653 -22.91 -61.30 -5.42
C LEU A 653 -23.13 -61.01 -6.90
N GLN A 654 -22.29 -61.53 -7.79
CA GLN A 654 -22.48 -61.40 -9.25
C GLN A 654 -23.74 -62.13 -9.74
N SER A 655 -24.00 -63.34 -9.24
CA SER A 655 -25.17 -64.12 -9.66
C SER A 655 -26.49 -63.50 -9.19
N GLU A 656 -26.52 -62.94 -7.99
CA GLU A 656 -27.73 -62.34 -7.41
C GLU A 656 -28.01 -60.93 -7.96
N SER A 657 -26.98 -60.10 -8.12
CA SER A 657 -27.15 -58.70 -8.57
C SER A 657 -27.21 -58.52 -10.09
N GLY A 658 -26.71 -59.51 -10.87
CA GLY A 658 -26.51 -59.38 -12.32
C GLY A 658 -25.40 -58.39 -12.73
N ILE A 659 -24.70 -57.77 -11.77
CA ILE A 659 -23.61 -56.81 -12.02
C ILE A 659 -22.30 -57.58 -12.21
N LYS A 660 -21.62 -57.36 -13.35
CA LYS A 660 -20.29 -57.96 -13.60
C LYS A 660 -19.22 -57.29 -12.74
N LEU A 661 -18.75 -57.96 -11.69
CA LEU A 661 -17.63 -57.51 -10.86
C LEU A 661 -16.29 -58.04 -11.45
N GLY A 662 -15.30 -57.18 -11.67
CA GLY A 662 -14.06 -57.57 -12.36
C GLY A 662 -13.11 -58.43 -11.50
N ASN A 663 -12.57 -59.53 -12.06
CA ASN A 663 -11.64 -60.45 -11.36
C ASN A 663 -10.36 -59.78 -10.81
N LYS A 664 -9.92 -58.65 -11.40
CA LYS A 664 -8.73 -57.89 -10.93
C LYS A 664 -8.94 -57.21 -9.56
N ARG A 665 -10.15 -57.26 -8.97
CA ARG A 665 -10.48 -56.65 -7.68
C ARG A 665 -10.53 -57.63 -6.50
N LEU A 666 -10.17 -58.90 -6.67
CA LEU A 666 -10.27 -59.90 -5.59
C LEU A 666 -9.49 -59.50 -4.32
N THR A 667 -8.27 -59.01 -4.49
CA THR A 667 -7.41 -58.54 -3.39
C THR A 667 -7.99 -57.29 -2.73
N TYR A 668 -8.64 -56.41 -3.50
CA TYR A 668 -9.32 -55.23 -3.00
C TYR A 668 -10.57 -55.61 -2.19
N PHE A 669 -11.37 -56.56 -2.70
CA PHE A 669 -12.55 -57.07 -1.99
C PHE A 669 -12.18 -57.77 -0.67
N GLY A 670 -11.10 -58.55 -0.63
CA GLY A 670 -10.58 -59.09 0.63
C GLY A 670 -10.26 -58.02 1.68
N ARG A 671 -9.72 -56.86 1.26
CA ARG A 671 -9.49 -55.72 2.17
C ARG A 671 -10.81 -55.08 2.62
N LEU A 672 -11.84 -55.02 1.77
CA LEU A 672 -13.18 -54.56 2.15
C LEU A 672 -13.81 -55.46 3.21
N LEU A 673 -13.69 -56.78 3.09
CA LEU A 673 -14.16 -57.72 4.11
C LEU A 673 -13.43 -57.54 5.45
N GLN A 674 -12.12 -57.30 5.41
CA GLN A 674 -11.34 -56.98 6.62
C GLN A 674 -11.76 -55.63 7.22
N LYS A 675 -11.99 -54.59 6.40
CA LYS A 675 -12.50 -53.27 6.84
C LYS A 675 -13.84 -53.42 7.56
N ASN A 676 -14.74 -54.25 7.05
CA ASN A 676 -16.03 -54.58 7.65
C ASN A 676 -15.92 -55.53 8.86
N LYS A 677 -14.70 -55.82 9.34
CA LYS A 677 -14.41 -56.65 10.51
C LYS A 677 -15.05 -58.05 10.42
N ILE A 678 -15.12 -58.61 9.21
CA ILE A 678 -15.65 -59.96 9.02
C ILE A 678 -14.66 -60.97 9.61
N PRO A 679 -15.08 -61.87 10.51
CA PRO A 679 -14.22 -62.91 11.06
C PRO A 679 -13.63 -63.75 9.94
N SER A 680 -12.31 -63.98 9.99
CA SER A 680 -11.62 -64.71 8.94
C SER A 680 -10.62 -65.72 9.50
N ARG A 681 -10.46 -66.84 8.79
CA ARG A 681 -9.53 -67.91 9.12
C ARG A 681 -8.72 -68.30 7.89
N ARG A 682 -7.43 -68.53 8.09
CA ARG A 682 -6.56 -69.02 7.02
C ARG A 682 -6.69 -70.55 6.91
N THR A 683 -6.94 -71.03 5.70
CA THR A 683 -7.04 -72.45 5.34
C THR A 683 -5.99 -72.80 4.28
N MET A 684 -5.86 -74.08 3.92
CA MET A 684 -4.94 -74.51 2.85
C MET A 684 -5.35 -73.99 1.46
N LYS A 685 -6.61 -73.55 1.27
CA LYS A 685 -7.15 -73.04 0.01
C LYS A 685 -7.21 -71.51 -0.07
N GLY A 686 -6.85 -70.79 1.01
CA GLY A 686 -6.90 -69.33 1.08
C GLY A 686 -7.44 -68.80 2.40
N THR A 687 -7.89 -67.54 2.42
CA THR A 687 -8.58 -66.95 3.59
C THR A 687 -10.08 -67.12 3.41
N CYS A 688 -10.74 -67.78 4.37
CA CYS A 688 -12.19 -67.92 4.43
C CYS A 688 -12.75 -66.91 5.43
N TYR A 689 -13.95 -66.41 5.16
CA TYR A 689 -14.67 -65.42 5.94
C TYR A 689 -15.97 -66.02 6.46
N SER A 690 -16.24 -65.86 7.75
CA SER A 690 -17.46 -66.36 8.40
C SER A 690 -18.57 -65.32 8.25
N VAL A 691 -19.54 -65.62 7.39
CA VAL A 691 -20.63 -64.72 7.02
C VAL A 691 -22.00 -65.39 7.19
N VAL A 692 -23.02 -64.58 7.43
CA VAL A 692 -24.43 -65.00 7.48
C VAL A 692 -25.17 -64.26 6.38
N LYS A 693 -26.00 -64.97 5.60
CA LYS A 693 -26.83 -64.32 4.60
C LYS A 693 -27.88 -63.43 5.26
N VAL A 694 -28.00 -62.21 4.77
CA VAL A 694 -29.07 -61.28 5.13
C VAL A 694 -30.12 -61.44 4.04
N GLY A 695 -31.32 -61.89 4.46
CA GLY A 695 -32.44 -62.20 3.57
C GLY A 695 -33.17 -60.95 3.10
#